data_AF-A0A1M5XC00-F1
#
_entry.id   AF-A0A1M5XC00-F1
#
_cell.length_a   1.000
_cell.length_b   1.000
_cell.length_c   1.000
_cell.angle_alpha   90.00
_cell.angle_beta   90.00
_cell.angle_gamma   90.00
#
_symmetry.space_group_name_H-M   'P 1'
#
loop_
_entity.id
_entity.type
_entity.pdbx_description
1 polymer ?
#
loop_
_entity_poly.entity_id
_entity_poly.type
_entity_poly.pdbx_seq_one_letter_code
_entity_poly.pdbx_strand_id
1 'polypeptide(L)'
;MMDRIHCPALLGSLLLSLAVNAAPGLTQSEPVGAYLDAAFPDQPPNAAVEEGDWVQINYFPEVRFVEPIRIIEHPTQDKLLILGKDGMGHLISHRYGATDKTEFLDIRPIMHGKAGAGEGGISDLAFHPEFGDPDSPNERTVFLSYRWSPDDSGSFSEEFTVDGYNRLSRFEVLDGKVDLATEQVLINQFDQEQWHIAMDLEFGSDGYLYVSVGDEGRCCSRTLSTQRIDGGLWSGILRIDVDNDPNRSHPIRRQPHHPGKDPKDNGNHWPRSYSQGYSIPNDNPFLSSDGDVLEEFYSIGLRHPWTMFLDHTTGDIWVADVGEKKWEEIDLVRKGDNHQWGYREGNHSGVMSEPDEIIGTPRGPVWEYDRDLGLAVIGAGVYRGNRHPELVGKYLFSDFGSGRFWTATASNDGYDIEQITSVTAGFPNGINAYLLDSKGQILMAKTNGGQDPGGTIELLTRDGGASLVDDPPQWLSQTGAFTDLQSLQPHPGCIPYSMNVPFWSDGAEKYRWLCLPNDGSHDSAAEQIVFAEQDLWQFPAGTVAIKHFGMRADRSDPDSEFPLETRFVVRTERDLYGVTYRWNEAGTDAELLSDGLEWSFTQQTPVGPLQRTWTFPSRNQCLTCHADANGGLLGLNTRQLNRDQYYPASGQTGNQLETFNALGMFHQQWPQDSFAELLEQVLTASPSGDQSLALADRARSYLDSNCGYCHHPNGVRGTFDARLVTPLSEQGLIYGQLMESYGIEGEAVVVPGQPDHSILYVRASQVGPLAMPPLAKAVVDDDGMSLLSNWIRALVNAVEGAPEFTAQLQNLRTDLCIQVFGQSGSQGANVEPGPCEQDQASQSLQFLAIPGIADTYTVRFAHSGLCLDVDGGSADNGANLVQNICNANLSQQFRLQAEGEQLVLYTGTGNRDKVVDSDANVSNIIQWQDYGNDNQRWRFFSHTVDVVLDSDGDGVVDSDDPFPTDPGEWADGDSDGIGDNSDRFPRDPRNDVDGDGFSGHIDNCPEIYNPTQRDRDADGQGDACDQDKTPPGWLPRQPERGDTPISRPALESRRPHTLQRVERQHRLAVSPPWRPASVQQSLSRTSVAATPSRSSHAPQRTQAQPALTQWRGQTVAGVGPTLCSEADLSLSQDHHQRERNNKLNHLRAILCPASIKAVDSASDRRSLFYNETSLRIEALSPVADANDTNNPSRQHRH
;
A
#
# COMPACT_ATOMS: atom_id res chain seq x y z
N MET A 1 -15.39 61.75 14.36
CA MET A 1 -15.74 62.99 13.62
C MET A 1 -15.76 62.61 12.14
N MET A 2 -16.91 62.73 11.48
CA MET A 2 -17.17 63.70 10.39
C MET A 2 -16.40 63.37 9.08
N ASP A 3 -17.04 63.25 7.91
CA ASP A 3 -18.48 63.37 7.60
C ASP A 3 -18.84 62.73 6.23
N ARG A 4 -20.12 62.32 6.08
CA ARG A 4 -20.96 62.14 4.85
C ARG A 4 -20.35 61.50 3.58
N ILE A 5 -20.86 60.37 3.07
CA ILE A 5 -22.19 60.16 2.43
C ILE A 5 -22.40 60.98 1.14
N HIS A 6 -22.51 60.29 0.00
CA HIS A 6 -23.53 60.53 -1.05
C HIS A 6 -23.83 59.22 -1.79
N CYS A 7 -25.11 58.90 -1.96
CA CYS A 7 -25.63 57.83 -2.83
C CYS A 7 -26.37 58.50 -4.00
N PRO A 8 -26.50 57.84 -5.17
CA PRO A 8 -27.84 57.74 -5.72
C PRO A 8 -28.19 56.43 -6.46
N ALA A 9 -29.51 56.25 -6.61
CA ALA A 9 -30.21 55.51 -7.67
C ALA A 9 -30.14 53.97 -7.68
N LEU A 10 -31.22 53.37 -7.16
CA LEU A 10 -31.70 52.07 -7.62
C LEU A 10 -31.92 52.06 -9.13
N LEU A 11 -31.57 50.95 -9.77
CA LEU A 11 -32.22 50.45 -10.97
C LEU A 11 -32.51 48.97 -10.74
N GLY A 12 -33.79 48.60 -10.75
CA GLY A 12 -34.22 47.23 -10.48
C GLY A 12 -34.03 46.34 -11.70
N SER A 13 -33.01 45.49 -11.68
CA SER A 13 -32.88 44.38 -12.62
C SER A 13 -33.87 43.28 -12.24
N LEU A 14 -34.69 42.81 -13.18
CA LEU A 14 -35.28 41.48 -13.08
C LEU A 14 -34.13 40.48 -13.20
N LEU A 15 -33.80 39.81 -12.10
CA LEU A 15 -33.12 38.52 -12.18
C LEU A 15 -34.18 37.50 -12.57
N LEU A 16 -34.30 37.24 -13.88
CA LEU A 16 -34.66 35.89 -14.30
C LEU A 16 -33.52 34.99 -13.82
N SER A 17 -33.87 33.95 -13.07
CA SER A 17 -33.01 32.79 -12.89
C SER A 17 -32.88 32.09 -14.25
N LEU A 18 -31.93 32.53 -15.06
CA LEU A 18 -31.36 31.67 -16.09
C LEU A 18 -30.74 30.49 -15.34
N ALA A 19 -31.20 29.29 -15.64
CA ALA A 19 -30.41 28.10 -15.34
C ALA A 19 -29.03 28.32 -15.94
N VAL A 20 -27.98 28.12 -15.15
CA VAL A 20 -26.63 28.06 -15.68
C VAL A 20 -26.54 26.69 -16.32
N ASN A 21 -26.68 26.61 -17.65
CA ASN A 21 -26.32 25.40 -18.38
C ASN A 21 -24.93 25.01 -17.91
N ALA A 22 -24.82 23.84 -17.28
CA ALA A 22 -23.54 23.29 -16.91
C ALA A 22 -22.70 23.10 -18.18
N ALA A 23 -21.40 23.33 -18.01
CA ALA A 23 -20.42 23.28 -19.08
C ALA A 23 -19.11 22.73 -18.54
N PRO A 24 -18.32 22.01 -19.35
CA PRO A 24 -16.99 21.55 -18.97
C PRO A 24 -16.05 22.74 -18.82
N GLY A 25 -15.33 22.81 -17.69
CA GLY A 25 -14.34 23.84 -17.43
C GLY A 25 -13.01 23.63 -18.18
N LEU A 26 -12.77 22.43 -18.71
CA LEU A 26 -11.70 22.09 -19.64
C LEU A 26 -12.26 21.20 -20.78
N THR A 27 -11.80 21.43 -22.01
CA THR A 27 -12.28 20.72 -23.22
C THR A 27 -11.14 20.15 -24.08
N GLN A 28 -9.93 20.08 -23.52
CA GLN A 28 -8.73 19.55 -24.16
C GLN A 28 -7.89 18.86 -23.08
N SER A 29 -7.54 17.60 -23.31
CA SER A 29 -6.59 16.82 -22.53
C SER A 29 -5.16 17.27 -22.81
N GLU A 30 -4.30 17.14 -21.81
CA GLU A 30 -2.85 17.38 -21.92
C GLU A 30 -2.15 16.14 -21.36
N PRO A 31 -1.02 15.70 -21.96
CA PRO A 31 -0.32 14.50 -21.52
C PRO A 31 0.12 14.62 -20.06
N VAL A 32 0.11 13.49 -19.35
CA VAL A 32 0.71 13.42 -18.02
C VAL A 32 2.24 13.44 -18.15
N GLY A 33 2.92 14.09 -17.19
CA GLY A 33 4.37 14.27 -17.23
C GLY A 33 5.10 12.93 -17.08
N ALA A 34 6.24 12.76 -17.76
CA ALA A 34 6.93 11.48 -17.93
C ALA A 34 7.47 10.78 -16.64
N TYR A 35 7.27 11.36 -15.45
CA TYR A 35 7.45 10.65 -14.17
C TYR A 35 6.11 10.14 -13.58
N LEU A 36 5.01 10.84 -13.85
CA LEU A 36 3.67 10.48 -13.41
C LEU A 36 2.99 9.48 -14.36
N ASP A 37 3.36 9.49 -15.65
CA ASP A 37 2.88 8.52 -16.64
C ASP A 37 3.75 7.25 -16.58
N ALA A 38 3.20 6.19 -15.99
CA ALA A 38 3.80 4.85 -15.85
C ALA A 38 5.23 4.75 -15.23
N ALA A 39 5.76 5.82 -14.63
CA ALA A 39 7.11 5.86 -14.05
C ALA A 39 7.15 6.00 -12.51
N PHE A 40 5.99 6.15 -11.86
CA PHE A 40 5.80 5.63 -10.50
C PHE A 40 5.87 4.08 -10.55
N PRO A 41 6.57 3.41 -9.61
CA PRO A 41 6.68 1.94 -9.55
C PRO A 41 5.37 1.15 -9.76
N ASP A 42 5.42 0.07 -10.54
CA ASP A 42 4.29 -0.86 -10.78
C ASP A 42 4.02 -1.81 -9.59
N GLN A 43 4.93 -1.82 -8.63
CA GLN A 43 4.84 -2.53 -7.36
C GLN A 43 5.11 -1.53 -6.22
N PRO A 44 4.53 -1.72 -5.00
CA PRO A 44 4.78 -0.83 -3.88
C PRO A 44 6.29 -0.68 -3.60
N PRO A 45 6.87 0.53 -3.61
CA PRO A 45 8.30 0.72 -3.43
C PRO A 45 8.72 0.49 -1.97
N ASN A 46 9.94 -0.02 -1.77
CA ASN A 46 10.63 -0.16 -0.48
C ASN A 46 9.73 -0.53 0.73
N ALA A 47 8.84 -1.52 0.57
CA ALA A 47 8.03 -2.03 1.66
C ALA A 47 8.91 -2.60 2.79
N ALA A 48 8.65 -2.20 4.03
CA ALA A 48 9.26 -2.81 5.21
C ALA A 48 8.80 -4.27 5.35
N VAL A 49 9.72 -5.18 5.68
CA VAL A 49 9.45 -6.63 5.68
C VAL A 49 9.89 -7.26 6.99
N GLU A 50 8.90 -7.54 7.85
CA GLU A 50 9.08 -8.14 9.18
C GLU A 50 8.90 -9.67 9.17
N GLU A 51 8.25 -10.24 8.15
CA GLU A 51 7.93 -11.67 8.04
C GLU A 51 8.64 -12.39 6.87
N GLY A 52 8.82 -13.71 7.01
CA GLY A 52 9.46 -14.58 6.01
C GLY A 52 10.88 -15.01 6.37
N ASP A 53 11.43 -15.96 5.61
CA ASP A 53 12.81 -16.42 5.78
C ASP A 53 13.82 -15.41 5.18
N TRP A 54 15.04 -15.40 5.72
CA TRP A 54 16.15 -14.59 5.18
C TRP A 54 16.69 -15.18 3.88
N VAL A 55 16.71 -14.38 2.81
CA VAL A 55 17.15 -14.75 1.46
C VAL A 55 18.27 -13.85 0.94
N GLN A 56 19.08 -14.41 0.05
CA GLN A 56 20.12 -13.71 -0.71
C GLN A 56 19.66 -13.53 -2.15
N ILE A 57 19.75 -12.29 -2.65
CA ILE A 57 19.37 -11.95 -4.02
C ILE A 57 20.55 -11.22 -4.68
N ASN A 58 21.05 -11.74 -5.80
CA ASN A 58 22.12 -11.06 -6.55
C ASN A 58 21.59 -9.73 -7.08
N TYR A 59 22.06 -8.62 -6.50
CA TYR A 59 21.52 -7.28 -6.69
C TYR A 59 21.79 -6.72 -8.10
N PHE A 60 22.88 -7.19 -8.73
CA PHE A 60 23.20 -6.90 -10.13
C PHE A 60 23.32 -8.22 -10.94
N PRO A 61 22.18 -8.83 -11.35
CA PRO A 61 22.16 -10.16 -11.97
C PRO A 61 23.11 -10.33 -13.16
N GLU A 62 23.32 -9.27 -13.95
CA GLU A 62 24.17 -9.28 -15.17
C GLU A 62 25.60 -8.76 -14.95
N VAL A 63 25.92 -8.14 -13.80
CA VAL A 63 27.22 -7.49 -13.54
C VAL A 63 28.11 -8.33 -12.62
N ARG A 64 29.41 -8.42 -12.92
CA ARG A 64 30.40 -9.11 -12.08
C ARG A 64 31.62 -8.26 -11.78
N PHE A 65 32.35 -8.65 -10.73
CA PHE A 65 33.52 -7.94 -10.19
C PHE A 65 34.66 -8.94 -9.91
N VAL A 66 35.90 -8.46 -9.93
CA VAL A 66 37.06 -9.24 -9.49
C VAL A 66 37.24 -8.97 -8.00
N GLU A 67 36.95 -9.96 -7.15
CA GLU A 67 37.08 -9.87 -5.69
C GLU A 67 36.57 -8.52 -5.11
N PRO A 68 35.25 -8.23 -5.13
CA PRO A 68 34.73 -7.03 -4.51
C PRO A 68 35.06 -7.02 -3.01
N ILE A 69 35.62 -5.92 -2.51
CA ILE A 69 36.08 -5.77 -1.12
C ILE A 69 35.41 -4.62 -0.37
N ARG A 70 34.85 -3.62 -1.05
CA ARG A 70 34.11 -2.49 -0.45
C ARG A 70 32.97 -2.06 -1.37
N ILE A 71 31.90 -1.56 -0.75
CA ILE A 71 30.69 -1.00 -1.38
C ILE A 71 30.48 0.35 -0.69
N ILE A 72 30.47 1.45 -1.45
CA ILE A 72 30.43 2.81 -0.90
C ILE A 72 29.33 3.59 -1.64
N GLU A 73 28.46 4.31 -0.93
CA GLU A 73 27.50 5.24 -1.55
C GLU A 73 28.24 6.49 -2.05
N HIS A 74 27.98 6.92 -3.28
CA HIS A 74 28.60 8.13 -3.83
C HIS A 74 27.91 9.38 -3.25
N PRO A 75 28.61 10.28 -2.53
CA PRO A 75 27.97 11.29 -1.66
C PRO A 75 27.07 12.30 -2.38
N THR A 76 27.21 12.45 -3.71
CA THR A 76 26.40 13.38 -4.53
C THR A 76 25.71 12.74 -5.75
N GLN A 77 25.61 11.41 -5.83
CA GLN A 77 24.92 10.70 -6.92
C GLN A 77 24.26 9.42 -6.40
N ASP A 78 23.09 9.04 -6.94
CA ASP A 78 22.41 7.76 -6.66
C ASP A 78 23.17 6.57 -7.29
N LYS A 79 24.38 6.31 -6.79
CA LYS A 79 25.33 5.33 -7.31
C LYS A 79 26.13 4.66 -6.19
N LEU A 80 26.38 3.38 -6.37
CA LEU A 80 27.34 2.62 -5.58
C LEU A 80 28.69 2.57 -6.29
N LEU A 81 29.75 2.90 -5.56
CA LEU A 81 31.13 2.61 -5.91
C LEU A 81 31.49 1.21 -5.38
N ILE A 82 31.81 0.30 -6.29
CA ILE A 82 32.29 -1.04 -5.98
C ILE A 82 33.80 -1.11 -6.21
N LEU A 83 34.58 -1.37 -5.16
CA LEU A 83 36.03 -1.61 -5.26
C LEU A 83 36.31 -3.10 -5.41
N GLY A 84 37.04 -3.46 -6.47
CA GLY A 84 37.69 -4.77 -6.63
C GLY A 84 39.12 -4.75 -6.11
N LYS A 85 39.56 -5.82 -5.45
CA LYS A 85 40.95 -5.99 -4.97
C LYS A 85 41.98 -6.01 -6.12
N ASP A 86 41.52 -6.16 -7.36
CA ASP A 86 42.34 -5.99 -8.56
C ASP A 86 42.80 -4.55 -8.80
N GLY A 87 42.34 -3.57 -8.01
CA GLY A 87 42.70 -2.16 -8.12
C GLY A 87 41.69 -1.34 -8.95
N MET A 88 40.52 -1.89 -9.26
CA MET A 88 39.48 -1.22 -10.05
C MET A 88 38.28 -0.79 -9.21
N GLY A 89 37.97 0.52 -9.22
CA GLY A 89 36.74 1.06 -8.66
C GLY A 89 35.74 1.40 -9.77
N HIS A 90 34.49 0.95 -9.62
CA HIS A 90 33.42 1.20 -10.60
C HIS A 90 32.17 1.79 -9.96
N LEU A 91 31.65 2.88 -10.53
CA LEU A 91 30.33 3.43 -10.21
C LEU A 91 29.24 2.74 -11.04
N ILE A 92 28.18 2.29 -10.38
CA ILE A 92 26.95 1.73 -10.96
C ILE A 92 25.76 2.43 -10.29
N SER A 93 24.66 2.69 -11.01
CA SER A 93 23.42 3.19 -10.38
C SER A 93 22.98 2.34 -9.19
N HIS A 94 22.55 2.99 -8.11
CA HIS A 94 22.15 2.36 -6.85
C HIS A 94 20.74 1.77 -6.91
N ARG A 95 20.48 0.86 -7.86
CA ARG A 95 19.19 0.17 -7.99
C ARG A 95 19.36 -1.29 -8.35
N TYR A 96 18.39 -2.11 -7.95
CA TYR A 96 18.32 -3.50 -8.35
C TYR A 96 18.35 -3.65 -9.88
N GLY A 97 19.13 -4.59 -10.38
CA GLY A 97 19.22 -4.87 -11.81
C GLY A 97 20.01 -3.85 -12.64
N ALA A 98 20.66 -2.85 -12.03
CA ALA A 98 21.49 -1.90 -12.78
C ALA A 98 22.65 -2.57 -13.54
N THR A 99 22.93 -2.05 -14.74
CA THR A 99 23.98 -2.55 -15.65
C THR A 99 24.96 -1.46 -16.12
N ASP A 100 24.74 -0.20 -15.75
CA ASP A 100 25.53 0.98 -16.12
C ASP A 100 26.87 1.07 -15.38
N LYS A 101 27.73 0.06 -15.55
CA LYS A 101 29.06 -0.02 -14.94
C LYS A 101 30.04 0.96 -15.59
N THR A 102 30.31 2.05 -14.88
CA THR A 102 31.28 3.11 -15.25
C THR A 102 32.54 3.01 -14.40
N GLU A 103 33.72 3.14 -15.02
CA GLU A 103 35.01 3.17 -14.32
C GLU A 103 35.21 4.50 -13.58
N PHE A 104 35.58 4.43 -12.29
CA PHE A 104 35.86 5.59 -11.42
C PHE A 104 37.34 5.62 -10.96
N LEU A 105 37.95 4.45 -10.81
CA LEU A 105 39.33 4.28 -10.35
C LEU A 105 40.03 3.13 -11.08
N ASP A 106 41.28 3.34 -11.47
CA ASP A 106 42.25 2.29 -11.80
C ASP A 106 43.58 2.63 -11.10
N ILE A 107 43.83 2.02 -9.93
CA ILE A 107 45.07 2.26 -9.15
C ILE A 107 46.21 1.28 -9.52
N ARG A 108 45.97 0.33 -10.43
CA ARG A 108 46.95 -0.69 -10.86
C ARG A 108 48.29 -0.14 -11.34
N PRO A 109 48.41 1.06 -11.95
CA PRO A 109 49.70 1.63 -12.33
C PRO A 109 50.66 1.95 -11.18
N ILE A 110 50.15 2.09 -9.94
CA ILE A 110 50.96 2.39 -8.75
C ILE A 110 50.82 1.35 -7.63
N MET A 111 49.74 0.57 -7.61
CA MET A 111 49.48 -0.46 -6.60
C MET A 111 50.45 -1.66 -6.71
N HIS A 112 50.84 -2.21 -5.56
CA HIS A 112 51.55 -3.48 -5.43
C HIS A 112 50.61 -4.50 -4.75
N GLY A 113 49.95 -5.33 -5.56
CA GLY A 113 49.03 -6.35 -5.08
C GLY A 113 48.41 -7.15 -6.23
N LYS A 114 47.64 -8.19 -5.91
CA LYS A 114 47.07 -9.09 -6.90
C LYS A 114 45.81 -9.80 -6.39
N ALA A 115 44.68 -9.59 -7.06
CA ALA A 115 43.47 -10.37 -6.80
C ALA A 115 43.73 -11.89 -6.93
N GLY A 116 43.19 -12.67 -6.00
CA GLY A 116 43.44 -14.11 -5.86
C GLY A 116 44.67 -14.48 -5.01
N ALA A 117 45.39 -13.51 -4.44
CA ALA A 117 46.56 -13.78 -3.60
C ALA A 117 46.80 -12.72 -2.50
N GLY A 118 47.43 -13.14 -1.39
CA GLY A 118 47.76 -12.27 -0.24
C GLY A 118 46.56 -11.54 0.36
N GLU A 119 46.86 -10.49 1.13
CA GLU A 119 45.91 -9.38 1.38
C GLU A 119 46.28 -8.14 0.57
N GLY A 120 47.54 -8.01 0.14
CA GLY A 120 48.04 -6.87 -0.63
C GLY A 120 47.25 -6.54 -1.90
N GLY A 121 46.89 -5.27 -2.03
CA GLY A 121 46.06 -4.68 -3.09
C GLY A 121 45.68 -3.25 -2.71
N ILE A 122 44.51 -2.82 -3.16
CA ILE A 122 43.75 -1.73 -2.54
C ILE A 122 42.99 -2.32 -1.34
N SER A 123 42.91 -1.58 -0.23
CA SER A 123 42.07 -1.92 0.92
C SER A 123 40.72 -1.20 0.81
N ASP A 124 40.75 0.13 0.68
CA ASP A 124 39.56 0.97 0.83
C ASP A 124 39.68 2.36 0.15
N LEU A 125 38.55 3.09 0.06
CA LEU A 125 38.44 4.47 -0.42
C LEU A 125 37.39 5.24 0.40
N ALA A 126 37.80 6.33 1.06
CA ALA A 126 36.89 7.28 1.69
C ALA A 126 36.75 8.58 0.86
N PHE A 127 35.52 9.06 0.68
CA PHE A 127 35.27 10.42 0.21
C PHE A 127 35.50 11.42 1.35
N HIS A 128 35.94 12.65 1.06
CA HIS A 128 35.90 13.71 2.08
C HIS A 128 34.45 14.05 2.45
N PRO A 129 34.12 14.39 3.71
CA PRO A 129 32.76 14.80 4.11
C PRO A 129 32.22 16.03 3.34
N GLU A 130 33.11 16.82 2.76
CA GLU A 130 32.77 18.00 1.94
C GLU A 130 32.84 17.72 0.41
N PHE A 131 32.92 16.46 -0.01
CA PHE A 131 33.01 16.10 -1.43
C PHE A 131 31.71 16.50 -2.16
N GLY A 132 31.86 17.27 -3.25
CA GLY A 132 30.77 17.80 -4.05
C GLY A 132 30.12 19.09 -3.53
N ASP A 133 30.55 19.65 -2.40
CA ASP A 133 30.20 21.02 -2.01
C ASP A 133 31.03 22.03 -2.84
N PRO A 134 30.43 22.80 -3.76
CA PRO A 134 31.16 23.68 -4.68
C PRO A 134 31.82 24.88 -4.00
N ASP A 135 31.51 25.18 -2.73
CA ASP A 135 32.18 26.22 -1.95
C ASP A 135 33.36 25.67 -1.09
N SER A 136 33.55 24.35 -1.03
CA SER A 136 34.65 23.69 -0.28
C SER A 136 35.95 23.57 -1.08
N PRO A 137 37.14 23.77 -0.47
CA PRO A 137 38.43 23.43 -1.10
C PRO A 137 38.65 21.91 -1.23
N ASN A 138 37.82 21.09 -0.60
CA ASN A 138 37.87 19.64 -0.62
C ASN A 138 36.83 19.04 -1.60
N GLU A 139 36.14 19.84 -2.43
CA GLU A 139 35.01 19.45 -3.30
C GLU A 139 35.22 18.20 -4.19
N ARG A 140 36.47 17.79 -4.45
CA ARG A 140 36.85 16.62 -5.27
C ARG A 140 37.73 15.61 -4.54
N THR A 141 37.89 15.75 -3.23
CA THR A 141 38.91 15.04 -2.46
C THR A 141 38.48 13.64 -2.04
N VAL A 142 39.33 12.65 -2.34
CA VAL A 142 39.20 11.27 -1.88
C VAL A 142 40.50 10.77 -1.25
N PHE A 143 40.40 9.78 -0.36
CA PHE A 143 41.51 9.13 0.32
C PHE A 143 41.49 7.65 0.01
N LEU A 144 42.61 7.11 -0.45
CA LEU A 144 42.73 5.70 -0.81
C LEU A 144 43.80 5.02 0.04
N SER A 145 43.48 3.83 0.53
CA SER A 145 44.41 2.94 1.21
C SER A 145 44.79 1.77 0.33
N TYR A 146 46.09 1.54 0.16
CA TYR A 146 46.61 0.51 -0.74
C TYR A 146 48.05 0.18 -0.42
N ARG A 147 48.50 -0.97 -0.93
CA ARG A 147 49.87 -1.44 -0.79
C ARG A 147 50.70 -0.99 -2.00
N TRP A 148 51.95 -0.57 -1.75
CA TRP A 148 52.86 0.03 -2.74
C TRP A 148 54.28 -0.52 -2.61
N SER A 149 55.07 -0.53 -3.68
CA SER A 149 56.49 -0.92 -3.65
C SER A 149 57.33 -0.06 -4.62
N PRO A 150 58.56 0.38 -4.24
CA PRO A 150 59.43 1.15 -5.13
C PRO A 150 59.96 0.37 -6.34
N ASP A 151 60.12 -0.95 -6.20
CA ASP A 151 60.87 -1.77 -7.17
C ASP A 151 59.94 -2.54 -8.12
N ASP A 152 58.67 -2.73 -7.76
CA ASP A 152 57.75 -3.60 -8.50
C ASP A 152 56.28 -3.19 -8.38
N SER A 153 55.79 -2.44 -9.37
CA SER A 153 54.37 -2.19 -9.59
C SER A 153 53.75 -3.35 -10.40
N GLY A 154 53.29 -4.38 -9.70
CA GLY A 154 52.39 -5.40 -10.26
C GLY A 154 52.92 -6.84 -10.37
N SER A 155 54.19 -7.13 -10.06
CA SER A 155 54.58 -8.51 -9.74
C SER A 155 54.25 -8.86 -8.29
N PHE A 156 53.96 -10.14 -8.07
CA PHE A 156 53.48 -10.67 -6.80
C PHE A 156 54.15 -12.03 -6.56
N SER A 157 54.60 -12.28 -5.33
CA SER A 157 55.19 -13.56 -4.94
C SER A 157 54.27 -14.31 -3.98
N GLU A 158 54.19 -15.65 -4.12
CA GLU A 158 53.49 -16.53 -3.18
C GLU A 158 54.23 -16.69 -1.83
N GLU A 159 55.37 -16.02 -1.63
CA GLU A 159 56.09 -16.03 -0.36
C GLU A 159 55.39 -15.11 0.66
N PHE A 160 55.39 -15.50 1.94
CA PHE A 160 54.71 -14.74 3.00
C PHE A 160 55.37 -13.37 3.26
N THR A 161 56.70 -13.32 3.09
CA THR A 161 57.54 -12.13 3.25
C THR A 161 57.68 -11.41 1.90
N VAL A 162 57.09 -10.23 1.76
CA VAL A 162 57.24 -9.37 0.59
C VAL A 162 57.40 -7.94 1.10
N ASP A 163 58.61 -7.39 1.04
CA ASP A 163 58.86 -5.99 1.41
C ASP A 163 57.96 -5.03 0.59
N GLY A 164 57.34 -4.06 1.24
CA GLY A 164 56.43 -3.09 0.63
C GLY A 164 56.07 -1.94 1.57
N TYR A 165 55.01 -1.21 1.25
CA TYR A 165 54.48 -0.12 2.06
C TYR A 165 52.96 -0.16 2.09
N ASN A 166 52.40 -0.03 3.29
CA ASN A 166 50.99 0.27 3.45
C ASN A 166 50.85 1.80 3.37
N ARG A 167 50.13 2.27 2.35
CA ARG A 167 49.93 3.69 2.06
C ARG A 167 48.52 4.14 2.37
N LEU A 168 48.43 5.38 2.84
CA LEU A 168 47.26 6.22 2.72
C LEU A 168 47.66 7.44 1.87
N SER A 169 46.93 7.70 0.79
CA SER A 169 47.17 8.87 -0.07
C SER A 169 45.88 9.62 -0.36
N ARG A 170 45.96 10.96 -0.40
CA ARG A 170 44.92 11.85 -0.90
C ARG A 170 45.04 11.97 -2.42
N PHE A 171 43.90 12.06 -3.10
CA PHE A 171 43.78 12.32 -4.55
C PHE A 171 42.60 13.27 -4.82
N GLU A 172 42.54 13.82 -6.03
CA GLU A 172 41.38 14.55 -6.56
C GLU A 172 40.63 13.72 -7.62
N VAL A 173 39.31 13.90 -7.67
CA VAL A 173 38.43 13.38 -8.73
C VAL A 173 38.29 14.42 -9.84
N LEU A 174 38.81 14.12 -11.03
CA LEU A 174 38.77 14.97 -12.22
C LEU A 174 38.05 14.24 -13.37
N ASP A 175 37.21 14.94 -14.13
CA ASP A 175 36.36 14.40 -15.20
C ASP A 175 35.56 13.12 -14.80
N GLY A 176 35.21 13.01 -13.51
CA GLY A 176 34.45 11.89 -12.95
C GLY A 176 35.27 10.66 -12.55
N LYS A 177 36.61 10.75 -12.49
CA LYS A 177 37.52 9.67 -12.06
C LYS A 177 38.62 10.18 -11.13
N VAL A 178 39.19 9.30 -10.31
CA VAL A 178 40.38 9.61 -9.51
C VAL A 178 41.59 9.79 -10.43
N ASP A 179 42.24 10.96 -10.42
CA ASP A 179 43.46 11.20 -11.19
C ASP A 179 44.71 10.85 -10.37
N LEU A 180 45.40 9.76 -10.73
CA LEU A 180 46.63 9.33 -10.07
C LEU A 180 47.76 10.37 -10.11
N ALA A 181 47.74 11.33 -11.03
CA ALA A 181 48.72 12.42 -11.07
C ALA A 181 48.61 13.40 -9.89
N THR A 182 47.53 13.32 -9.10
CA THR A 182 47.27 14.16 -7.93
C THR A 182 47.70 13.52 -6.59
N GLU A 183 48.38 12.36 -6.62
CA GLU A 183 48.81 11.61 -5.42
C GLU A 183 49.57 12.48 -4.40
N GLN A 184 48.93 12.73 -3.25
CA GLN A 184 49.60 13.21 -2.04
C GLN A 184 49.64 12.10 -0.99
N VAL A 185 50.78 11.41 -0.91
CA VAL A 185 51.01 10.37 0.11
C VAL A 185 50.99 10.98 1.51
N LEU A 186 50.08 10.51 2.35
CA LEU A 186 49.88 10.96 3.73
C LEU A 186 50.60 10.05 4.73
N ILE A 187 50.42 8.73 4.58
CA ILE A 187 51.14 7.71 5.35
C ILE A 187 51.86 6.80 4.36
N ASN A 188 53.12 6.50 4.65
CA ASN A 188 53.93 5.55 3.91
C ASN A 188 54.66 4.65 4.93
N GLN A 189 53.94 3.67 5.48
CA GLN A 189 54.46 2.76 6.51
C GLN A 189 55.10 1.54 5.84
N PHE A 190 56.40 1.35 6.01
CA PHE A 190 57.13 0.16 5.53
C PHE A 190 56.60 -1.12 6.21
N ASP A 191 56.37 -2.15 5.41
CA ASP A 191 55.90 -3.48 5.78
C ASP A 191 56.82 -4.55 5.17
N GLN A 192 57.09 -5.65 5.89
CA GLN A 192 57.89 -6.78 5.40
C GLN A 192 57.04 -7.94 4.89
N GLU A 193 55.74 -7.90 5.15
CA GLU A 193 54.79 -8.98 4.94
C GLU A 193 53.59 -8.45 4.16
N GLN A 194 52.75 -9.36 3.65
CA GLN A 194 51.57 -9.00 2.83
C GLN A 194 50.26 -9.50 3.45
N TRP A 195 50.21 -9.49 4.79
CA TRP A 195 49.18 -10.06 5.63
C TRP A 195 49.01 -9.23 6.92
N HIS A 196 47.79 -9.18 7.43
CA HIS A 196 47.28 -8.31 8.48
C HIS A 196 47.56 -6.82 8.20
N ILE A 197 47.17 -6.38 7.01
CA ILE A 197 47.35 -4.98 6.56
C ILE A 197 46.30 -4.08 7.21
N ALA A 198 45.03 -4.50 7.20
CA ALA A 198 43.86 -3.64 7.45
C ALA A 198 43.83 -2.40 6.52
N MET A 199 43.98 -1.18 7.05
CA MET A 199 43.88 0.10 6.35
C MET A 199 42.45 0.45 5.88
N ASP A 200 41.47 0.21 6.73
CA ASP A 200 40.07 0.66 6.54
C ASP A 200 39.93 2.15 6.88
N LEU A 201 39.08 2.90 6.16
CA LEU A 201 39.00 4.37 6.22
C LEU A 201 37.58 4.87 6.52
N GLU A 202 37.40 5.54 7.66
CA GLU A 202 36.09 6.01 8.12
C GLU A 202 36.19 7.46 8.61
N PHE A 203 35.24 8.33 8.25
CA PHE A 203 35.19 9.70 8.78
C PHE A 203 34.29 9.79 10.01
N GLY A 204 34.81 10.33 11.11
CA GLY A 204 34.02 10.56 12.31
C GLY A 204 33.04 11.72 12.19
N SER A 205 31.98 11.69 13.01
CA SER A 205 31.08 12.84 13.20
C SER A 205 31.76 14.04 13.90
N ASP A 206 33.02 13.89 14.33
CA ASP A 206 33.92 14.96 14.77
C ASP A 206 34.79 15.55 13.64
N GLY A 207 34.67 15.03 12.42
CA GLY A 207 35.34 15.54 11.22
C GLY A 207 36.80 15.10 11.06
N TYR A 208 37.24 14.05 11.77
CA TYR A 208 38.57 13.45 11.59
C TYR A 208 38.49 12.15 10.78
N LEU A 209 39.57 11.82 10.08
CA LEU A 209 39.72 10.53 9.40
C LEU A 209 40.29 9.50 10.39
N TYR A 210 39.58 8.40 10.55
CA TYR A 210 40.01 7.22 11.28
C TYR A 210 40.60 6.19 10.31
N VAL A 211 41.67 5.51 10.74
CA VAL A 211 42.41 4.54 9.91
C VAL A 211 42.74 3.30 10.74
N SER A 212 42.28 2.12 10.35
CA SER A 212 42.63 0.87 11.03
C SER A 212 44.01 0.34 10.59
N VAL A 213 44.81 -0.22 11.49
CA VAL A 213 46.15 -0.77 11.18
C VAL A 213 46.40 -2.10 11.88
N GLY A 214 46.80 -3.13 11.11
CA GLY A 214 47.07 -4.48 11.63
C GLY A 214 48.49 -4.69 12.21
N ASP A 215 48.82 -5.93 12.56
CA ASP A 215 50.02 -6.29 13.36
C ASP A 215 51.30 -6.61 12.57
N GLU A 216 51.37 -6.29 11.27
CA GLU A 216 52.46 -6.69 10.34
C GLU A 216 52.52 -8.21 10.08
N GLY A 217 51.46 -8.99 10.36
CA GLY A 217 51.35 -10.39 9.93
C GLY A 217 52.11 -11.41 10.79
N ARG A 218 53.41 -11.18 10.94
CA ARG A 218 54.41 -12.21 11.23
C ARG A 218 54.62 -12.46 12.72
N CYS A 219 54.49 -13.73 13.09
CA CYS A 219 54.62 -14.22 14.47
C CYS A 219 55.96 -13.94 15.18
N CYS A 220 56.97 -13.43 14.47
CA CYS A 220 58.28 -13.05 15.02
C CYS A 220 58.53 -11.52 15.01
N SER A 221 57.68 -10.69 14.39
CA SER A 221 57.76 -9.23 14.46
C SER A 221 56.73 -8.59 15.39
N ARG A 222 55.77 -9.35 15.94
CA ARG A 222 54.78 -8.86 16.92
C ARG A 222 55.36 -8.12 18.12
N THR A 223 56.52 -8.55 18.64
CA THR A 223 57.25 -7.82 19.71
C THR A 223 57.84 -6.48 19.26
N LEU A 224 57.75 -6.16 17.97
CA LEU A 224 58.20 -4.93 17.32
C LEU A 224 57.04 -4.11 16.75
N SER A 225 55.88 -4.71 16.42
CA SER A 225 54.71 -4.04 15.84
C SER A 225 53.60 -3.72 16.85
N THR A 226 53.19 -4.67 17.71
CA THR A 226 52.06 -4.50 18.64
C THR A 226 52.51 -4.10 20.06
N GLN A 227 51.54 -3.65 20.88
CA GLN A 227 51.71 -3.21 22.28
C GLN A 227 52.73 -2.07 22.47
N ARG A 228 52.74 -1.13 21.52
CA ARG A 228 53.64 0.03 21.51
C ARG A 228 53.02 1.23 20.80
N ILE A 229 53.60 2.41 21.02
CA ILE A 229 53.27 3.66 20.32
C ILE A 229 54.52 4.44 19.88
N ASP A 230 55.73 3.91 20.05
CA ASP A 230 57.00 4.61 19.79
C ASP A 230 57.65 4.22 18.45
N GLY A 231 57.15 3.19 17.76
CA GLY A 231 57.78 2.53 16.61
C GLY A 231 57.22 2.97 15.25
N GLY A 232 56.38 2.11 14.66
CA GLY A 232 55.60 2.36 13.44
C GLY A 232 54.10 2.40 13.74
N LEU A 233 53.29 2.73 12.73
CA LEU A 233 51.83 2.82 12.81
C LEU A 233 51.22 1.42 12.60
N TRP A 234 51.06 0.67 13.69
CA TRP A 234 50.67 -0.74 13.70
C TRP A 234 49.71 -1.06 14.84
N SER A 235 48.90 -2.12 14.66
CA SER A 235 48.11 -2.78 15.71
C SER A 235 47.21 -1.83 16.49
N GLY A 236 46.21 -1.23 15.84
CA GLY A 236 45.33 -0.24 16.46
C GLY A 236 44.46 0.52 15.46
N ILE A 237 43.94 1.66 15.90
CA ILE A 237 43.26 2.66 15.06
C ILE A 237 43.93 4.02 15.25
N LEU A 238 44.16 4.71 14.14
CA LEU A 238 44.64 6.09 14.08
C LEU A 238 43.46 7.06 13.94
N ARG A 239 43.64 8.32 14.34
CA ARG A 239 42.68 9.42 14.15
C ARG A 239 43.43 10.70 13.81
N ILE A 240 43.22 11.23 12.61
CA ILE A 240 44.05 12.29 12.00
C ILE A 240 43.22 13.43 11.40
N ASP A 241 43.78 14.65 11.43
CA ASP A 241 43.17 15.86 10.87
C ASP A 241 43.71 16.15 9.46
N VAL A 242 42.93 15.77 8.45
CA VAL A 242 43.26 15.96 7.03
C VAL A 242 43.05 17.40 6.54
N ASP A 243 42.20 18.19 7.20
CA ASP A 243 42.03 19.64 6.94
C ASP A 243 43.17 20.47 7.54
N ASN A 244 43.87 19.93 8.54
CA ASN A 244 44.95 20.58 9.28
C ASN A 244 44.50 21.87 10.02
N ASP A 245 43.30 21.90 10.60
CA ASP A 245 42.81 23.07 11.33
C ASP A 245 43.64 23.32 12.62
N PRO A 246 44.43 24.41 12.70
CA PRO A 246 45.32 24.68 13.83
C PRO A 246 44.61 25.04 15.13
N ASN A 247 43.27 25.17 15.12
CA ASN A 247 42.48 25.31 16.35
C ASN A 247 42.22 23.94 17.00
N ARG A 248 41.99 22.90 16.20
CA ARG A 248 41.65 21.55 16.66
C ARG A 248 42.79 20.53 16.58
N SER A 249 43.86 20.78 15.83
CA SER A 249 45.02 19.89 15.68
C SER A 249 46.38 20.60 15.77
N HIS A 250 47.47 19.83 15.71
CA HIS A 250 48.86 20.31 15.69
C HIS A 250 49.77 19.49 14.75
N PRO A 251 50.89 20.04 14.25
CA PRO A 251 51.78 19.31 13.36
C PRO A 251 52.42 18.07 13.99
N ILE A 252 52.55 17.02 13.18
CA ILE A 252 53.20 15.74 13.50
C ILE A 252 54.61 15.98 14.11
N ARG A 253 54.85 15.46 15.32
CA ARG A 253 56.14 15.63 16.05
C ARG A 253 57.13 14.48 15.87
N ARG A 254 56.63 13.26 15.67
CA ARG A 254 57.42 12.04 15.48
C ARG A 254 57.15 11.46 14.10
N GLN A 255 58.10 10.72 13.54
CA GLN A 255 57.89 9.96 12.30
C GLN A 255 57.89 8.46 12.60
N PRO A 256 57.02 7.66 11.96
CA PRO A 256 57.03 6.22 12.10
C PRO A 256 58.35 5.64 11.57
N HIS A 257 58.79 4.52 12.14
CA HIS A 257 59.96 3.78 11.69
C HIS A 257 59.82 2.29 12.03
N HIS A 258 60.32 1.39 11.17
CA HIS A 258 60.38 -0.02 11.54
C HIS A 258 61.56 -0.27 12.52
N PRO A 259 61.32 -0.81 13.73
CA PRO A 259 62.36 -1.08 14.71
C PRO A 259 63.44 -2.04 14.18
N GLY A 260 64.67 -1.55 13.99
CA GLY A 260 65.82 -2.37 13.62
C GLY A 260 65.84 -2.94 12.18
N LYS A 261 64.90 -2.53 11.30
CA LYS A 261 64.88 -2.89 9.87
C LYS A 261 64.31 -1.79 8.97
N ASP A 262 64.68 -0.54 9.20
CA ASP A 262 64.37 0.48 8.19
C ASP A 262 65.08 0.14 6.86
N PRO A 263 64.39 0.12 5.70
CA PRO A 263 64.97 -0.30 4.41
C PRO A 263 66.24 0.46 4.04
N LYS A 264 66.27 1.76 4.37
CA LYS A 264 67.35 2.68 4.05
C LYS A 264 68.60 2.41 4.89
N ASP A 265 68.41 1.96 6.12
CA ASP A 265 69.51 1.64 7.04
C ASP A 265 70.13 0.27 6.76
N ASN A 266 69.40 -0.63 6.08
CA ASN A 266 69.92 -1.87 5.52
C ASN A 266 70.61 -1.70 4.15
N GLY A 267 70.68 -0.47 3.62
CA GLY A 267 71.37 -0.14 2.38
C GLY A 267 70.55 -0.32 1.10
N ASN A 268 69.24 -0.52 1.21
CA ASN A 268 68.34 -0.41 0.06
C ASN A 268 68.13 1.07 -0.32
N HIS A 269 67.74 1.37 -1.57
CA HIS A 269 67.46 2.75 -2.03
C HIS A 269 66.05 3.23 -1.65
N TRP A 270 65.30 2.39 -0.95
CA TRP A 270 63.93 2.65 -0.49
C TRP A 270 63.90 3.79 0.54
N PRO A 271 62.78 4.53 0.67
CA PRO A 271 62.63 5.56 1.69
C PRO A 271 62.62 4.96 3.11
N ARG A 272 62.59 5.83 4.12
CA ARG A 272 62.14 5.44 5.47
C ARG A 272 60.61 5.43 5.50
N SER A 273 60.01 4.85 6.53
CA SER A 273 58.61 5.16 6.85
C SER A 273 58.44 6.67 7.10
N TYR A 274 57.27 7.24 6.76
CA TYR A 274 56.95 8.64 7.04
C TYR A 274 55.45 8.91 7.16
N SER A 275 55.11 10.02 7.83
CA SER A 275 53.75 10.60 7.91
C SER A 275 53.81 12.11 7.60
N GLN A 276 52.90 12.62 6.78
CA GLN A 276 52.85 14.03 6.33
C GLN A 276 51.45 14.44 5.85
N GLY A 277 51.23 15.74 5.61
CA GLY A 277 50.03 16.26 4.94
C GLY A 277 48.76 16.31 5.79
N TYR A 278 48.79 15.76 7.00
CA TYR A 278 47.77 15.88 8.03
C TYR A 278 48.38 16.38 9.34
N SER A 279 47.51 16.73 10.29
CA SER A 279 47.86 17.14 11.65
C SER A 279 47.23 16.20 12.68
N ILE A 280 47.75 16.22 13.91
CA ILE A 280 47.30 15.37 15.02
C ILE A 280 46.23 16.12 15.83
N PRO A 281 45.03 15.55 16.06
CA PRO A 281 44.02 16.15 16.93
C PRO A 281 44.57 16.50 18.32
N ASN A 282 44.30 17.72 18.78
CA ASN A 282 44.78 18.27 20.06
C ASN A 282 44.23 17.53 21.30
N ASP A 283 43.27 16.63 21.09
CA ASP A 283 42.62 15.83 22.11
C ASP A 283 42.94 14.32 22.04
N ASN A 284 43.77 13.85 21.09
CA ASN A 284 44.12 12.42 20.97
C ASN A 284 44.67 11.84 22.31
N PRO A 285 44.53 10.53 22.57
CA PRO A 285 44.82 9.95 23.89
C PRO A 285 46.32 9.83 24.23
N PHE A 286 47.20 9.72 23.23
CA PHE A 286 48.62 9.38 23.41
C PHE A 286 49.57 10.53 23.03
N LEU A 287 49.37 11.71 23.63
CA LEU A 287 50.16 12.91 23.30
C LEU A 287 51.53 12.97 23.99
N SER A 288 52.53 13.51 23.31
CA SER A 288 53.86 13.82 23.83
C SER A 288 54.40 15.13 23.24
N SER A 289 54.54 16.15 24.08
CA SER A 289 55.11 17.46 23.68
C SER A 289 56.55 17.35 23.15
N ASP A 290 57.26 16.30 23.55
CA ASP A 290 58.69 16.13 23.34
C ASP A 290 58.98 15.17 22.16
N GLY A 291 57.93 14.55 21.58
CA GLY A 291 58.02 13.69 20.38
C GLY A 291 58.43 12.23 20.65
N ASP A 292 58.31 11.76 21.89
CA ASP A 292 58.73 10.40 22.29
C ASP A 292 57.84 9.27 21.75
N VAL A 293 56.59 9.56 21.39
CA VAL A 293 55.60 8.60 20.85
C VAL A 293 54.93 9.13 19.57
N LEU A 294 54.30 8.24 18.82
CA LEU A 294 53.39 8.54 17.73
C LEU A 294 52.04 8.95 18.36
N GLU A 295 51.57 10.12 17.97
CA GLU A 295 50.40 10.78 18.56
C GLU A 295 49.13 10.55 17.71
N GLU A 296 49.32 9.91 16.54
CA GLU A 296 48.31 9.45 15.60
C GLU A 296 47.29 8.46 16.20
N PHE A 297 47.68 7.67 17.20
CA PHE A 297 46.86 6.58 17.74
C PHE A 297 45.64 7.05 18.55
N TYR A 298 44.48 6.48 18.24
CA TYR A 298 43.24 6.58 19.01
C TYR A 298 43.02 5.35 19.91
N SER A 299 43.41 4.16 19.44
CA SER A 299 43.48 2.92 20.23
C SER A 299 44.63 2.03 19.73
N ILE A 300 45.04 1.06 20.55
CA ILE A 300 46.09 0.09 20.19
C ILE A 300 45.67 -1.35 20.52
N GLY A 301 46.50 -2.32 20.16
CA GLY A 301 46.33 -3.72 20.54
C GLY A 301 45.26 -4.46 19.75
N LEU A 302 45.02 -4.11 18.49
CA LEU A 302 44.23 -4.90 17.52
C LEU A 302 45.16 -5.77 16.65
N ARG A 303 44.69 -6.90 16.13
CA ARG A 303 45.48 -7.83 15.30
C ARG A 303 45.37 -7.53 13.82
N HIS A 304 44.17 -7.69 13.29
CA HIS A 304 43.80 -7.55 11.90
C HIS A 304 42.33 -7.06 11.84
N PRO A 305 42.08 -5.78 12.15
CA PRO A 305 40.75 -5.17 12.06
C PRO A 305 40.30 -5.13 10.59
N TRP A 306 39.52 -6.13 10.17
CA TRP A 306 39.16 -6.35 8.77
C TRP A 306 38.07 -5.40 8.26
N THR A 307 37.12 -5.08 9.13
CA THR A 307 36.22 -3.93 8.97
C THR A 307 36.14 -3.11 10.26
N MET A 308 36.09 -1.80 10.09
CA MET A 308 35.81 -0.78 11.09
C MET A 308 34.50 -0.09 10.68
N PHE A 309 33.65 0.26 11.65
CA PHE A 309 32.40 0.99 11.40
C PHE A 309 32.14 2.00 12.51
N LEU A 310 31.87 3.25 12.16
CA LEU A 310 31.56 4.31 13.12
C LEU A 310 30.06 4.61 13.11
N ASP A 311 29.37 4.26 14.20
CA ASP A 311 27.95 4.58 14.34
C ASP A 311 27.79 6.07 14.68
N HIS A 312 27.63 6.90 13.64
CA HIS A 312 27.47 8.36 13.76
C HIS A 312 26.36 8.79 14.74
N THR A 313 25.40 7.91 15.07
CA THR A 313 24.34 8.15 16.05
C THR A 313 24.85 8.15 17.50
N THR A 314 25.87 7.36 17.82
CA THR A 314 26.39 7.18 19.19
C THR A 314 27.84 7.66 19.36
N GLY A 315 28.63 7.65 18.27
CA GLY A 315 30.08 7.84 18.29
C GLY A 315 30.86 6.59 18.73
N ASP A 316 30.21 5.44 18.89
CA ASP A 316 30.89 4.16 19.12
C ASP A 316 31.51 3.63 17.82
N ILE A 317 32.74 3.16 17.90
CA ILE A 317 33.48 2.52 16.80
C ILE A 317 33.46 1.02 17.03
N TRP A 318 32.91 0.28 16.06
CA TRP A 318 32.89 -1.17 16.05
C TRP A 318 33.98 -1.73 15.15
N VAL A 319 34.60 -2.83 15.57
CA VAL A 319 35.64 -3.52 14.82
C VAL A 319 35.38 -5.01 14.78
N ALA A 320 35.60 -5.62 13.62
CA ALA A 320 35.74 -7.06 13.47
C ALA A 320 37.23 -7.40 13.36
N ASP A 321 37.81 -7.93 14.43
CA ASP A 321 39.24 -8.26 14.52
C ASP A 321 39.47 -9.76 14.29
N VAL A 322 40.10 -10.08 13.17
CA VAL A 322 40.34 -11.46 12.75
C VAL A 322 41.50 -12.05 13.55
N GLY A 323 41.30 -13.20 14.18
CA GLY A 323 42.26 -13.84 15.09
C GLY A 323 43.36 -14.66 14.42
N GLU A 324 44.30 -15.20 15.21
CA GLU A 324 45.46 -15.93 14.65
C GLU A 324 45.28 -17.43 14.57
N LYS A 325 44.69 -18.04 15.60
CA LYS A 325 44.69 -19.50 15.78
C LYS A 325 43.35 -20.03 16.25
N LYS A 326 42.64 -19.28 17.09
CA LYS A 326 41.53 -19.82 17.87
C LYS A 326 40.30 -18.94 17.95
N TRP A 327 40.46 -17.66 18.27
CA TRP A 327 39.35 -16.80 18.64
C TRP A 327 39.20 -15.67 17.63
N GLU A 328 37.99 -15.46 17.14
CA GLU A 328 37.61 -14.30 16.34
C GLU A 328 36.89 -13.30 17.24
N GLU A 329 37.12 -12.00 17.04
CA GLU A 329 36.82 -10.97 18.05
C GLU A 329 35.95 -9.85 17.46
N ILE A 330 34.88 -9.47 18.17
CA ILE A 330 34.10 -8.26 17.91
C ILE A 330 34.41 -7.25 19.01
N ASP A 331 34.90 -6.08 18.63
CA ASP A 331 35.40 -5.05 19.53
C ASP A 331 34.61 -3.74 19.46
N LEU A 332 34.53 -3.09 20.62
CA LEU A 332 33.96 -1.76 20.78
C LEU A 332 35.07 -0.80 21.23
N VAL A 333 35.57 -0.02 20.27
CA VAL A 333 36.77 0.79 20.41
C VAL A 333 36.44 2.15 20.99
N ARG A 334 37.13 2.52 22.07
CA ARG A 334 37.06 3.87 22.65
C ARG A 334 38.44 4.50 22.78
N LYS A 335 38.40 5.81 22.96
CA LYS A 335 39.57 6.70 23.03
C LYS A 335 40.55 6.29 24.12
N GLY A 336 41.74 5.85 23.71
CA GLY A 336 42.83 5.42 24.58
C GLY A 336 42.74 3.97 25.04
N ASP A 337 41.90 3.15 24.42
CA ASP A 337 41.82 1.72 24.71
C ASP A 337 43.00 0.93 24.15
N ASN A 338 43.23 -0.24 24.77
CA ASN A 338 44.17 -1.26 24.35
C ASN A 338 43.43 -2.60 24.29
N HIS A 339 43.22 -3.10 23.07
CA HIS A 339 42.48 -4.34 22.76
C HIS A 339 43.30 -5.62 23.01
N GLN A 340 44.45 -5.47 23.68
CA GLN A 340 45.24 -6.54 24.31
C GLN A 340 45.89 -7.55 23.35
N TRP A 341 45.76 -7.41 22.03
CA TRP A 341 46.38 -8.30 21.04
C TRP A 341 47.87 -8.51 21.32
N GLY A 342 48.32 -9.73 21.06
CA GLY A 342 49.69 -10.16 21.23
C GLY A 342 49.86 -10.86 22.57
N TYR A 343 49.49 -10.22 23.69
CA TYR A 343 49.43 -10.92 24.99
C TYR A 343 48.07 -11.56 25.28
N ARG A 344 47.03 -11.19 24.52
CA ARG A 344 45.75 -11.89 24.42
C ARG A 344 45.42 -12.30 22.98
N GLU A 345 44.45 -13.21 22.89
CA GLU A 345 43.68 -13.63 21.71
C GLU A 345 42.29 -13.96 22.30
N GLY A 346 41.31 -13.11 22.08
CA GLY A 346 40.08 -13.07 22.90
C GLY A 346 40.36 -12.73 24.36
N ASN A 347 39.53 -13.24 25.26
CA ASN A 347 39.82 -13.23 26.70
C ASN A 347 40.92 -14.23 27.10
N HIS A 348 41.51 -14.96 26.15
CA HIS A 348 42.52 -16.00 26.39
C HIS A 348 43.96 -15.48 26.27
N SER A 349 44.93 -16.30 26.66
CA SER A 349 46.36 -15.97 26.55
C SER A 349 46.84 -16.01 25.10
N GLY A 350 47.43 -14.90 24.65
CA GLY A 350 47.98 -14.74 23.30
C GLY A 350 49.36 -15.38 23.13
N VAL A 351 50.12 -14.86 22.15
CA VAL A 351 51.44 -15.38 21.77
C VAL A 351 52.62 -14.77 22.54
N MET A 352 52.40 -13.67 23.25
CA MET A 352 53.38 -12.96 24.07
C MET A 352 53.01 -13.03 25.55
N SER A 353 53.96 -12.72 26.43
CA SER A 353 53.67 -12.43 27.83
C SER A 353 53.01 -11.05 27.98
N GLU A 354 52.10 -10.92 28.93
CA GLU A 354 51.56 -9.64 29.39
C GLU A 354 52.73 -8.70 29.80
N PRO A 355 52.79 -7.45 29.28
CA PRO A 355 53.84 -6.50 29.64
C PRO A 355 53.81 -6.08 31.12
N ASP A 356 54.99 -5.75 31.68
CA ASP A 356 55.10 -5.20 33.06
C ASP A 356 54.40 -3.82 33.21
N GLU A 357 54.24 -3.08 32.10
CA GLU A 357 53.53 -1.80 32.00
C GLU A 357 52.64 -1.82 30.76
N ILE A 358 51.34 -1.59 30.92
CA ILE A 358 50.36 -1.62 29.83
C ILE A 358 50.02 -0.19 29.42
N ILE A 359 50.16 0.11 28.12
CA ILE A 359 49.82 1.39 27.51
C ILE A 359 48.30 1.44 27.28
N GLY A 360 47.65 2.56 27.59
CA GLY A 360 46.21 2.74 27.40
C GLY A 360 45.34 1.99 28.43
N THR A 361 44.04 1.88 28.14
CA THR A 361 43.06 1.20 29.00
C THR A 361 42.79 -0.21 28.47
N PRO A 362 43.12 -1.30 29.22
CA PRO A 362 42.88 -2.65 28.73
C PRO A 362 41.38 -2.93 28.55
N ARG A 363 40.98 -3.37 27.36
CA ARG A 363 39.62 -3.81 27.01
C ARG A 363 39.70 -5.13 26.25
N GLY A 364 38.96 -6.14 26.69
CA GLY A 364 38.70 -7.34 25.89
C GLY A 364 37.44 -7.18 25.02
N PRO A 365 37.21 -8.07 24.05
CA PRO A 365 36.15 -7.93 23.06
C PRO A 365 34.74 -7.97 23.67
N VAL A 366 33.78 -7.39 22.94
CA VAL A 366 32.34 -7.51 23.19
C VAL A 366 31.88 -8.95 23.02
N TRP A 367 32.39 -9.65 22.00
CA TRP A 367 32.16 -11.08 21.80
C TRP A 367 33.37 -11.77 21.19
N GLU A 368 33.56 -13.04 21.56
CA GLU A 368 34.59 -13.92 21.01
C GLU A 368 33.98 -15.26 20.60
N TYR A 369 34.46 -15.86 19.51
CA TYR A 369 34.03 -17.19 19.08
C TYR A 369 35.16 -18.05 18.52
N ASP A 370 35.02 -19.38 18.59
CA ASP A 370 36.10 -20.32 18.21
C ASP A 370 35.99 -20.89 16.79
N ARG A 371 36.99 -21.69 16.42
CA ARG A 371 37.10 -22.36 15.12
C ARG A 371 36.04 -23.43 14.83
N ASP A 372 35.22 -23.84 15.81
CA ASP A 372 34.05 -24.70 15.58
C ASP A 372 32.81 -23.85 15.21
N LEU A 373 32.84 -22.53 15.48
CA LEU A 373 31.83 -21.55 15.05
C LEU A 373 32.18 -20.90 13.70
N GLY A 374 33.44 -20.48 13.46
CA GLY A 374 33.84 -19.80 12.21
C GLY A 374 35.36 -19.67 11.97
N LEU A 375 35.76 -18.99 10.89
CA LEU A 375 37.15 -18.90 10.40
C LEU A 375 37.71 -17.49 10.19
N ALA A 376 36.89 -16.46 9.96
CA ALA A 376 37.31 -15.07 9.81
C ALA A 376 36.09 -14.15 9.96
N VAL A 377 36.07 -13.30 11.00
CA VAL A 377 34.95 -12.40 11.29
C VAL A 377 34.91 -11.20 10.34
N ILE A 378 33.70 -10.84 9.90
CA ILE A 378 33.44 -9.74 8.98
C ILE A 378 32.32 -8.87 9.56
N GLY A 379 32.66 -7.69 10.05
CA GLY A 379 31.70 -6.71 10.57
C GLY A 379 30.92 -6.03 9.46
N ALA A 380 29.62 -5.78 9.68
CA ALA A 380 28.76 -5.07 8.74
C ALA A 380 28.37 -3.66 9.19
N GLY A 381 28.22 -3.44 10.51
CA GLY A 381 27.87 -2.13 11.09
C GLY A 381 26.61 -2.16 11.93
N VAL A 382 26.22 -1.01 12.49
CA VAL A 382 24.96 -0.86 13.25
C VAL A 382 23.84 -0.53 12.28
N TYR A 383 22.78 -1.35 12.25
CA TYR A 383 21.68 -1.14 11.31
C TYR A 383 20.79 0.04 11.74
N ARG A 384 20.69 1.05 10.85
CA ARG A 384 19.92 2.29 11.07
C ARG A 384 18.77 2.49 10.08
N GLY A 385 18.62 1.63 9.07
CA GLY A 385 17.53 1.67 8.10
C GLY A 385 16.18 1.24 8.68
N ASN A 386 15.08 1.47 7.96
CA ASN A 386 13.72 1.10 8.37
C ASN A 386 13.15 -0.13 7.64
N ARG A 387 13.86 -0.70 6.66
CA ARG A 387 13.41 -1.84 5.84
C ARG A 387 13.25 -3.13 6.65
N HIS A 388 14.09 -3.29 7.68
CA HIS A 388 14.08 -4.40 8.64
C HIS A 388 14.02 -3.85 10.08
N PRO A 389 12.81 -3.43 10.54
CA PRO A 389 12.63 -2.81 11.86
C PRO A 389 13.16 -3.65 13.03
N GLU A 390 13.19 -4.98 12.90
CA GLU A 390 13.67 -5.92 13.91
C GLU A 390 15.20 -5.91 14.11
N LEU A 391 15.93 -5.20 13.26
CA LEU A 391 17.38 -5.03 13.29
C LEU A 391 17.83 -3.64 13.78
N VAL A 392 16.91 -2.68 13.94
CA VAL A 392 17.25 -1.27 14.24
C VAL A 392 18.05 -1.16 15.55
N GLY A 393 19.25 -0.58 15.44
CA GLY A 393 20.18 -0.39 16.57
C GLY A 393 20.94 -1.63 17.00
N LYS A 394 20.78 -2.78 16.32
CA LYS A 394 21.66 -3.95 16.50
C LYS A 394 22.94 -3.77 15.68
N TYR A 395 24.07 -4.29 16.17
CA TYR A 395 25.28 -4.44 15.37
C TYR A 395 25.23 -5.76 14.59
N LEU A 396 25.48 -5.70 13.28
CA LEU A 396 25.42 -6.81 12.34
C LEU A 396 26.83 -7.26 11.96
N PHE A 397 27.05 -8.56 11.87
CA PHE A 397 28.32 -9.15 11.45
C PHE A 397 28.15 -10.61 11.00
N SER A 398 29.16 -11.15 10.32
CA SER A 398 29.17 -12.52 9.82
C SER A 398 30.54 -13.18 9.96
N ASP A 399 30.61 -14.44 9.54
CA ASP A 399 31.86 -15.18 9.39
C ASP A 399 32.07 -15.62 7.93
N PHE A 400 33.19 -15.23 7.33
CA PHE A 400 33.52 -15.54 5.92
C PHE A 400 33.52 -17.05 5.63
N GLY A 401 34.02 -17.86 6.57
CA GLY A 401 34.27 -19.29 6.36
C GLY A 401 33.04 -20.18 6.47
N SER A 402 32.17 -19.88 7.44
CA SER A 402 30.94 -20.62 7.75
C SER A 402 29.67 -19.96 7.20
N GLY A 403 29.74 -18.68 6.82
CA GLY A 403 28.62 -17.88 6.37
C GLY A 403 27.56 -17.64 7.44
N ARG A 404 27.80 -17.97 8.71
CA ARG A 404 26.87 -17.59 9.80
C ARG A 404 26.73 -16.07 9.85
N PHE A 405 25.52 -15.59 10.08
CA PHE A 405 25.23 -14.16 10.18
C PHE A 405 24.50 -13.89 11.49
N TRP A 406 25.01 -12.92 12.26
CA TRP A 406 24.58 -12.63 13.62
C TRP A 406 24.18 -11.17 13.80
N THR A 407 23.48 -10.92 14.90
CA THR A 407 23.31 -9.61 15.48
C THR A 407 23.81 -9.58 16.93
N ALA A 408 24.34 -8.45 17.36
CA ALA A 408 24.65 -8.15 18.75
C ALA A 408 23.75 -7.01 19.24
N THR A 409 23.11 -7.22 20.41
CA THR A 409 22.22 -6.24 21.05
C THR A 409 22.68 -5.99 22.48
N ALA A 410 22.78 -4.74 22.93
CA ALA A 410 23.21 -4.43 24.30
C ALA A 410 22.20 -4.95 25.34
N SER A 411 22.68 -5.59 26.41
CA SER A 411 21.86 -6.15 27.48
C SER A 411 22.44 -5.85 28.87
N ASN A 412 21.72 -6.20 29.94
CA ASN A 412 22.14 -5.88 31.32
C ASN A 412 23.46 -6.57 31.74
N ASP A 413 23.78 -7.71 31.12
CA ASP A 413 24.95 -8.54 31.43
C ASP A 413 26.05 -8.44 30.36
N GLY A 414 25.88 -7.59 29.33
CA GLY A 414 26.84 -7.40 28.25
C GLY A 414 26.15 -7.15 26.91
N TYR A 415 26.31 -8.09 25.98
CA TYR A 415 25.61 -8.11 24.69
C TYR A 415 25.02 -9.48 24.42
N ASP A 416 23.77 -9.50 23.98
CA ASP A 416 23.05 -10.70 23.57
C ASP A 416 23.32 -10.95 22.08
N ILE A 417 23.80 -12.15 21.74
CA ILE A 417 24.22 -12.54 20.38
C ILE A 417 23.20 -13.52 19.79
N GLU A 418 22.59 -13.14 18.66
CA GLU A 418 21.55 -13.90 17.97
C GLU A 418 22.01 -14.27 16.55
N GLN A 419 22.11 -15.56 16.20
CA GLN A 419 22.35 -15.97 14.81
C GLN A 419 21.03 -15.93 14.04
N ILE A 420 20.84 -14.91 13.19
CA ILE A 420 19.58 -14.71 12.46
C ILE A 420 19.49 -15.51 11.16
N THR A 421 20.61 -15.84 10.51
CA THR A 421 20.63 -16.64 9.27
C THR A 421 22.02 -17.23 8.97
N SER A 422 22.19 -17.83 7.78
CA SER A 422 23.48 -18.08 7.14
C SER A 422 23.48 -17.59 5.68
N VAL A 423 24.46 -16.76 5.34
CA VAL A 423 24.77 -16.28 3.99
C VAL A 423 25.68 -17.28 3.23
N THR A 424 26.04 -17.00 1.98
CA THR A 424 26.97 -17.84 1.20
C THR A 424 28.35 -17.88 1.88
N ALA A 425 28.93 -19.07 1.98
CA ALA A 425 30.07 -19.35 2.85
C ALA A 425 31.31 -19.89 2.10
N GLY A 426 32.48 -19.65 2.71
CA GLY A 426 33.67 -20.47 2.54
C GLY A 426 34.67 -19.94 1.52
N PHE A 427 35.94 -20.30 1.69
CA PHE A 427 37.01 -19.92 0.77
C PHE A 427 36.86 -20.71 -0.56
N PRO A 428 36.76 -20.09 -1.75
CA PRO A 428 36.98 -18.67 -2.08
C PRO A 428 35.75 -17.74 -2.17
N ASN A 429 34.53 -18.21 -1.89
CA ASN A 429 33.26 -17.54 -2.23
C ASN A 429 32.49 -16.91 -1.03
N GLY A 430 33.21 -16.43 -0.01
CA GLY A 430 32.62 -15.78 1.17
C GLY A 430 32.18 -14.33 0.93
N ILE A 431 31.66 -13.69 1.97
CA ILE A 431 31.37 -12.24 1.98
C ILE A 431 32.60 -11.50 2.53
N ASN A 432 33.15 -10.56 1.75
CA ASN A 432 34.31 -9.74 2.13
C ASN A 432 33.92 -8.51 2.96
N ALA A 433 32.77 -7.90 2.66
CA ALA A 433 32.35 -6.62 3.24
C ALA A 433 30.85 -6.36 3.01
N TYR A 434 30.38 -5.26 3.56
CA TYR A 434 28.99 -4.87 3.63
C TYR A 434 28.79 -3.39 3.28
N LEU A 435 27.55 -3.04 2.99
CA LEU A 435 27.03 -1.67 3.11
C LEU A 435 25.62 -1.77 3.71
N LEU A 436 25.37 -0.94 4.74
CA LEU A 436 24.04 -0.72 5.31
C LEU A 436 23.56 0.63 4.78
N ASP A 437 22.87 0.62 3.65
CA ASP A 437 22.72 1.82 2.80
C ASP A 437 21.63 2.81 3.26
N SER A 438 21.65 4.01 2.67
CA SER A 438 20.63 5.05 2.87
C SER A 438 19.20 4.62 2.53
N LYS A 439 19.02 3.60 1.68
CA LYS A 439 17.75 2.97 1.30
C LYS A 439 17.33 1.84 2.27
N GLY A 440 18.07 1.68 3.38
CA GLY A 440 17.85 0.68 4.43
C GLY A 440 18.14 -0.75 4.02
N GLN A 441 18.86 -0.97 2.92
CA GLN A 441 19.18 -2.30 2.39
C GLN A 441 20.47 -2.84 3.03
N ILE A 442 20.63 -4.16 3.03
CA ILE A 442 21.83 -4.84 3.54
C ILE A 442 22.55 -5.45 2.33
N LEU A 443 23.50 -4.71 1.76
CA LEU A 443 24.26 -5.13 0.58
C LEU A 443 25.57 -5.80 1.01
N MET A 444 25.98 -6.82 0.27
CA MET A 444 27.07 -7.72 0.63
C MET A 444 28.03 -7.95 -0.54
N ALA A 445 29.31 -7.66 -0.33
CA ALA A 445 30.37 -7.87 -1.32
C ALA A 445 30.81 -9.33 -1.30
N LYS A 446 30.32 -10.13 -2.24
CA LYS A 446 30.63 -11.57 -2.33
C LYS A 446 31.76 -11.83 -3.31
N THR A 447 32.83 -12.43 -2.81
CA THR A 447 34.02 -12.71 -3.59
C THR A 447 33.91 -14.03 -4.38
N ASN A 448 34.83 -14.21 -5.32
CA ASN A 448 35.09 -15.44 -6.05
C ASN A 448 36.54 -15.94 -5.88
N GLY A 449 37.33 -15.27 -5.03
CA GLY A 449 38.73 -15.57 -4.69
C GLY A 449 39.62 -15.91 -5.88
N GLY A 450 39.62 -15.07 -6.92
CA GLY A 450 40.33 -15.31 -8.15
C GLY A 450 40.38 -14.08 -9.06
N GLN A 451 41.19 -14.17 -10.12
CA GLN A 451 41.52 -13.05 -11.02
C GLN A 451 40.39 -12.72 -12.03
N ASP A 452 39.51 -13.68 -12.30
CA ASP A 452 38.41 -13.50 -13.24
C ASP A 452 37.22 -12.78 -12.57
N PRO A 453 36.43 -11.97 -13.31
CA PRO A 453 35.28 -11.26 -12.75
C PRO A 453 34.12 -12.23 -12.48
N GLY A 454 34.10 -12.81 -11.27
CA GLY A 454 33.07 -13.76 -10.83
C GLY A 454 32.28 -13.31 -9.60
N GLY A 455 32.76 -12.33 -8.83
CA GLY A 455 32.13 -11.82 -7.63
C GLY A 455 30.84 -11.04 -7.92
N THR A 456 29.97 -10.99 -6.91
CA THR A 456 28.62 -10.41 -6.97
C THR A 456 28.39 -9.44 -5.81
N ILE A 457 27.42 -8.55 -5.98
CA ILE A 457 26.80 -7.83 -4.86
C ILE A 457 25.49 -8.55 -4.55
N GLU A 458 25.33 -9.05 -3.34
CA GLU A 458 24.13 -9.76 -2.90
C GLU A 458 23.37 -8.88 -1.90
N LEU A 459 22.06 -8.73 -2.09
CA LEU A 459 21.14 -8.16 -1.10
C LEU A 459 20.72 -9.26 -0.12
N LEU A 460 20.85 -9.00 1.18
CA LEU A 460 20.21 -9.77 2.24
C LEU A 460 18.84 -9.14 2.56
N THR A 461 17.76 -9.90 2.43
CA THR A 461 16.40 -9.42 2.75
C THR A 461 15.46 -10.59 3.11
N ARG A 462 14.17 -10.33 3.28
CA ARG A 462 13.14 -11.32 3.63
C ARG A 462 12.35 -11.78 2.40
N ASP A 463 12.01 -13.07 2.31
CA ASP A 463 11.24 -13.65 1.20
C ASP A 463 9.77 -13.16 1.14
N GLY A 464 9.26 -12.59 2.24
CA GLY A 464 7.85 -12.21 2.45
C GLY A 464 7.33 -11.00 1.66
N GLY A 465 7.86 -10.71 0.47
CA GLY A 465 7.40 -9.60 -0.37
C GLY A 465 8.32 -8.37 -0.39
N ALA A 466 9.63 -8.55 -0.21
CA ALA A 466 10.61 -7.47 -0.35
C ALA A 466 10.61 -6.87 -1.76
N SER A 467 9.97 -5.72 -1.92
CA SER A 467 9.98 -4.97 -3.19
C SER A 467 11.39 -4.50 -3.51
N LEU A 468 11.92 -4.97 -4.64
CA LEU A 468 13.24 -4.59 -5.16
C LEU A 468 13.20 -3.29 -5.99
N VAL A 469 12.06 -2.61 -6.03
CA VAL A 469 11.88 -1.35 -6.75
C VAL A 469 12.18 -0.18 -5.83
N ASP A 470 12.99 0.76 -6.32
CA ASP A 470 13.40 1.96 -5.60
C ASP A 470 12.22 2.82 -5.14
N ASP A 471 12.51 3.67 -4.17
CA ASP A 471 11.63 4.77 -3.82
C ASP A 471 11.47 5.79 -4.96
N PRO A 472 10.31 6.46 -5.01
CA PRO A 472 10.16 7.72 -5.75
C PRO A 472 11.22 8.75 -5.32
N PRO A 473 11.49 9.79 -6.14
CA PRO A 473 12.47 10.82 -5.82
C PRO A 473 12.29 11.41 -4.42
N GLN A 474 13.41 11.61 -3.69
CA GLN A 474 13.39 12.10 -2.31
C GLN A 474 12.65 13.43 -2.18
N TRP A 475 12.71 14.30 -3.19
CA TRP A 475 12.11 15.64 -3.15
C TRP A 475 10.89 15.73 -4.05
N LEU A 476 9.82 16.36 -3.55
CA LEU A 476 8.55 16.52 -4.27
C LEU A 476 8.74 17.26 -5.60
N SER A 477 9.63 18.27 -5.64
CA SER A 477 10.03 18.96 -6.88
C SER A 477 10.53 18.02 -7.99
N GLN A 478 11.19 16.92 -7.63
CA GLN A 478 11.75 15.96 -8.60
C GLN A 478 10.69 15.03 -9.22
N THR A 479 9.50 14.94 -8.63
CA THR A 479 8.38 14.13 -9.17
C THR A 479 7.74 14.72 -10.44
N GLY A 480 8.01 15.99 -10.75
CA GLY A 480 7.35 16.71 -11.85
C GLY A 480 5.84 16.92 -11.68
N ALA A 481 5.27 16.59 -10.52
CA ALA A 481 3.84 16.67 -10.26
C ALA A 481 3.29 18.10 -10.20
N PHE A 482 4.17 19.05 -9.90
CA PHE A 482 3.89 20.48 -9.87
C PHE A 482 4.86 21.22 -10.78
N THR A 483 4.35 22.17 -11.56
CA THR A 483 5.13 23.08 -12.41
C THR A 483 5.62 24.31 -11.61
N ASP A 484 4.92 24.66 -10.53
CA ASP A 484 5.40 25.53 -9.45
C ASP A 484 4.87 25.02 -8.11
N LEU A 485 5.78 24.79 -7.16
CA LEU A 485 5.44 24.39 -5.79
C LEU A 485 4.91 25.54 -4.93
N GLN A 486 5.34 26.79 -5.17
CA GLN A 486 4.93 27.93 -4.33
C GLN A 486 3.45 28.28 -4.51
N SER A 487 2.92 28.14 -5.72
CA SER A 487 1.50 28.32 -6.02
C SER A 487 0.76 27.01 -6.33
N LEU A 488 1.35 25.86 -5.97
CA LEU A 488 0.82 24.49 -6.16
C LEU A 488 0.19 24.26 -7.54
N GLN A 489 0.80 24.79 -8.60
CA GLN A 489 0.33 24.58 -9.97
C GLN A 489 0.70 23.17 -10.41
N PRO A 490 -0.28 22.30 -10.73
CA PRO A 490 0.00 20.91 -11.10
C PRO A 490 0.69 20.80 -12.47
N HIS A 491 1.08 19.59 -12.84
CA HIS A 491 1.29 19.26 -14.25
C HIS A 491 -0.03 19.42 -15.04
N PRO A 492 -0.05 19.95 -16.28
CA PRO A 492 -1.29 20.20 -17.02
C PRO A 492 -2.24 18.99 -17.16
N GLY A 493 -1.70 17.79 -17.38
CA GLY A 493 -2.46 16.52 -17.41
C GLY A 493 -3.01 16.01 -16.06
N CYS A 494 -2.77 16.73 -14.95
CA CYS A 494 -3.29 16.39 -13.62
C CYS A 494 -4.46 17.31 -13.26
N ILE A 495 -5.68 16.81 -13.47
CA ILE A 495 -6.90 17.62 -13.38
C ILE A 495 -7.24 17.90 -11.90
N PRO A 496 -7.42 19.16 -11.47
CA PRO A 496 -7.82 19.46 -10.10
C PRO A 496 -9.22 18.89 -9.80
N TYR A 497 -9.50 18.57 -8.53
CA TYR A 497 -10.87 18.25 -8.09
C TYR A 497 -11.14 18.61 -6.63
N SER A 498 -12.43 18.85 -6.37
CA SER A 498 -13.03 19.15 -5.07
C SER A 498 -14.16 18.16 -4.77
N MET A 499 -14.58 18.09 -3.50
CA MET A 499 -15.68 17.22 -3.06
C MET A 499 -16.86 18.06 -2.54
N ASN A 500 -18.08 17.55 -2.65
CA ASN A 500 -19.25 18.12 -1.98
C ASN A 500 -19.12 18.06 -0.45
N VAL A 501 -18.58 16.96 0.08
CA VAL A 501 -18.30 16.80 1.52
C VAL A 501 -16.89 16.20 1.71
N PRO A 502 -15.84 17.02 1.88
CA PRO A 502 -14.51 16.51 2.14
C PRO A 502 -14.45 15.85 3.53
N PHE A 503 -13.78 14.69 3.62
CA PHE A 503 -13.53 14.01 4.90
C PHE A 503 -12.79 14.92 5.91
N TRP A 504 -13.09 14.79 7.20
CA TRP A 504 -12.46 15.53 8.28
C TRP A 504 -11.00 15.09 8.50
N SER A 505 -10.14 16.06 8.83
CA SER A 505 -8.72 15.83 9.12
C SER A 505 -8.19 16.96 10.01
N ASP A 506 -8.71 17.05 11.23
CA ASP A 506 -8.36 18.02 12.30
C ASP A 506 -8.48 19.52 11.96
N GLY A 507 -9.09 19.84 10.81
CA GLY A 507 -9.23 21.18 10.25
C GLY A 507 -8.13 21.58 9.26
N ALA A 508 -7.38 20.63 8.71
CA ALA A 508 -6.49 20.89 7.57
C ALA A 508 -7.29 21.18 6.29
N GLU A 509 -6.82 22.15 5.51
CA GLU A 509 -7.31 22.47 4.18
C GLU A 509 -6.74 21.46 3.16
N LYS A 510 -7.49 21.15 2.10
CA LYS A 510 -7.20 20.00 1.22
C LYS A 510 -7.40 20.29 -0.26
N TYR A 511 -6.30 20.27 -0.99
CA TYR A 511 -6.22 20.43 -2.45
C TYR A 511 -5.94 19.08 -3.09
N ARG A 512 -6.51 18.79 -4.26
CA ARG A 512 -6.43 17.46 -4.88
C ARG A 512 -6.38 17.54 -6.39
N TRP A 513 -5.67 16.59 -6.98
CA TRP A 513 -5.54 16.43 -8.42
C TRP A 513 -5.61 14.94 -8.78
N LEU A 514 -6.13 14.64 -9.96
CA LEU A 514 -6.20 13.31 -10.52
C LEU A 514 -5.43 13.28 -11.84
N CYS A 515 -4.36 12.48 -11.89
CA CYS A 515 -3.61 12.22 -13.10
C CYS A 515 -4.00 10.80 -13.57
N LEU A 516 -4.65 10.70 -14.73
CA LEU A 516 -4.86 9.43 -15.43
C LEU A 516 -3.76 9.28 -16.49
N PRO A 517 -3.23 8.07 -16.74
CA PRO A 517 -2.38 7.81 -17.90
C PRO A 517 -3.05 8.33 -19.16
N ASN A 518 -2.30 9.06 -20.00
CA ASN A 518 -2.71 9.46 -21.35
C ASN A 518 -1.54 10.04 -22.14
N ASP A 519 -1.51 9.80 -23.45
CA ASP A 519 -0.50 10.32 -24.37
C ASP A 519 -0.74 11.78 -24.82
N GLY A 520 -1.77 12.43 -24.27
CA GLY A 520 -2.42 13.63 -24.79
C GLY A 520 -3.90 13.42 -25.10
N SER A 521 -4.38 12.17 -25.11
CA SER A 521 -5.80 11.83 -25.25
C SER A 521 -6.19 10.57 -24.48
N HIS A 522 -7.40 10.53 -23.92
CA HIS A 522 -7.95 9.33 -23.28
C HIS A 522 -8.70 8.48 -24.32
N ASP A 523 -7.96 7.82 -25.23
CA ASP A 523 -8.53 7.12 -26.39
C ASP A 523 -8.75 5.61 -26.15
N SER A 524 -8.12 5.06 -25.10
CA SER A 524 -8.17 3.64 -24.76
C SER A 524 -8.70 3.34 -23.35
N ALA A 525 -9.19 2.11 -23.17
CA ALA A 525 -9.65 1.61 -21.86
C ALA A 525 -8.53 1.49 -20.79
N ALA A 526 -7.25 1.71 -21.16
CA ALA A 526 -6.14 1.80 -20.21
C ALA A 526 -5.94 3.22 -19.66
N GLU A 527 -6.67 4.20 -20.17
CA GLU A 527 -6.55 5.64 -19.85
C GLU A 527 -7.86 6.20 -19.28
N GLN A 528 -8.89 5.36 -19.17
CA GLN A 528 -10.28 5.74 -18.91
C GLN A 528 -10.83 5.11 -17.62
N ILE A 529 -11.62 5.90 -16.88
CA ILE A 529 -12.36 5.48 -15.70
C ILE A 529 -13.61 4.70 -16.12
N VAL A 530 -13.88 3.58 -15.46
CA VAL A 530 -15.20 2.93 -15.50
C VAL A 530 -16.12 3.70 -14.55
N PHE A 531 -16.96 4.55 -15.13
CA PHE A 531 -17.95 5.33 -14.42
C PHE A 531 -19.02 4.43 -13.78
N ALA A 532 -19.47 4.81 -12.59
CA ALA A 532 -20.66 4.26 -11.93
C ALA A 532 -21.46 5.43 -11.35
N GLU A 533 -22.78 5.43 -11.56
CA GLU A 533 -23.65 6.54 -11.16
C GLU A 533 -23.76 6.67 -9.63
N GLN A 534 -24.11 5.57 -8.95
CA GLN A 534 -24.40 5.54 -7.51
C GLN A 534 -23.34 4.77 -6.70
N ASP A 535 -22.40 4.13 -7.40
CA ASP A 535 -21.44 3.17 -6.84
C ASP A 535 -19.98 3.66 -6.99
N LEU A 536 -19.02 2.85 -6.51
CA LEU A 536 -17.59 3.15 -6.64
C LEU A 536 -17.09 3.01 -8.09
N TRP A 537 -16.37 4.04 -8.57
CA TRP A 537 -15.71 4.00 -9.87
C TRP A 537 -14.51 3.04 -9.89
N GLN A 538 -14.12 2.55 -11.07
CA GLN A 538 -12.90 1.77 -11.26
C GLN A 538 -11.88 2.57 -12.08
N PHE A 539 -10.62 2.56 -11.63
CA PHE A 539 -9.54 3.38 -12.17
C PHE A 539 -8.50 2.51 -12.88
N PRO A 540 -7.95 2.96 -14.03
CA PRO A 540 -6.91 2.23 -14.74
C PRO A 540 -5.60 2.16 -13.95
N ALA A 541 -4.79 1.14 -14.24
CA ALA A 541 -3.43 1.03 -13.75
C ALA A 541 -2.58 2.22 -14.24
N GLY A 542 -1.76 2.80 -13.36
CA GLY A 542 -1.05 4.06 -13.58
C GLY A 542 -1.82 5.30 -13.10
N THR A 543 -3.06 5.18 -12.61
CA THR A 543 -3.77 6.32 -12.01
C THR A 543 -3.07 6.83 -10.75
N VAL A 544 -2.81 8.14 -10.70
CA VAL A 544 -2.20 8.82 -9.56
C VAL A 544 -3.18 9.86 -9.00
N ALA A 545 -3.65 9.65 -7.77
CA ALA A 545 -4.44 10.63 -7.03
C ALA A 545 -3.56 11.40 -6.04
N ILE A 546 -3.41 12.69 -6.25
CA ILE A 546 -2.61 13.60 -5.42
C ILE A 546 -3.52 14.28 -4.40
N LYS A 547 -3.11 14.30 -3.12
CA LYS A 547 -3.80 14.97 -2.01
C LYS A 547 -2.80 15.83 -1.24
N HIS A 548 -2.91 17.14 -1.33
CA HIS A 548 -2.12 18.09 -0.53
C HIS A 548 -2.92 18.56 0.69
N PHE A 549 -2.24 18.71 1.82
CA PHE A 549 -2.80 19.15 3.10
C PHE A 549 -2.09 20.42 3.57
N GLY A 550 -2.83 21.50 3.72
CA GLY A 550 -2.39 22.76 4.30
C GLY A 550 -3.01 23.01 5.67
N MET A 551 -2.41 23.91 6.46
CA MET A 551 -2.88 24.27 7.80
C MET A 551 -2.68 25.75 8.07
N ARG A 552 -3.70 26.43 8.60
CA ARG A 552 -3.57 27.83 9.03
C ARG A 552 -2.82 27.93 10.36
N ALA A 553 -1.79 28.77 10.41
CA ALA A 553 -1.05 29.07 11.64
C ALA A 553 -1.92 29.82 12.66
N ASP A 554 -2.88 30.63 12.20
CA ASP A 554 -3.99 31.17 12.98
C ASP A 554 -5.33 30.81 12.32
N ARG A 555 -6.20 30.09 13.05
CA ARG A 555 -7.54 29.70 12.55
C ARG A 555 -8.42 30.88 12.10
N SER A 556 -8.11 32.11 12.52
CA SER A 556 -8.84 33.32 12.16
C SER A 556 -8.24 34.11 10.99
N ASP A 557 -7.05 33.75 10.51
CA ASP A 557 -6.35 34.42 9.40
C ASP A 557 -6.23 33.46 8.19
N PRO A 558 -6.98 33.68 7.09
CA PRO A 558 -6.93 32.82 5.91
C PRO A 558 -5.58 32.89 5.19
N ASP A 559 -4.85 34.00 5.30
CA ASP A 559 -3.55 34.19 4.64
C ASP A 559 -2.39 33.55 5.44
N SER A 560 -2.68 32.92 6.59
CA SER A 560 -1.70 32.29 7.49
C SER A 560 -1.43 30.80 7.19
N GLU A 561 -1.84 30.31 6.01
CA GLU A 561 -1.71 28.90 5.65
C GLU A 561 -0.26 28.48 5.31
N PHE A 562 0.15 27.35 5.85
CA PHE A 562 1.43 26.69 5.55
C PHE A 562 1.20 25.22 5.15
N PRO A 563 2.02 24.65 4.25
CA PRO A 563 1.86 23.27 3.82
C PRO A 563 2.30 22.28 4.90
N LEU A 564 1.59 21.17 5.03
CA LEU A 564 1.97 20.04 5.88
C LEU A 564 2.54 18.89 5.04
N GLU A 565 1.76 18.45 4.05
CA GLU A 565 1.89 17.13 3.45
C GLU A 565 1.43 17.13 1.98
N THR A 566 2.17 16.43 1.11
CA THR A 566 1.65 16.00 -0.19
C THR A 566 1.67 14.48 -0.26
N ARG A 567 0.51 13.85 -0.41
CA ARG A 567 0.38 12.40 -0.54
C ARG A 567 -0.02 12.01 -1.95
N PHE A 568 0.65 11.00 -2.48
CA PHE A 568 0.26 10.32 -3.72
C PHE A 568 -0.39 8.99 -3.36
N VAL A 569 -1.46 8.63 -4.06
CA VAL A 569 -2.04 7.28 -4.03
C VAL A 569 -2.03 6.75 -5.45
N VAL A 570 -1.26 5.68 -5.68
CA VAL A 570 -0.98 5.11 -7.00
C VAL A 570 -1.72 3.79 -7.15
N ARG A 571 -2.48 3.63 -8.23
CA ARG A 571 -3.09 2.36 -8.66
C ARG A 571 -2.14 1.67 -9.63
N THR A 572 -1.78 0.41 -9.40
CA THR A 572 -0.97 -0.39 -10.33
C THR A 572 -1.83 -1.44 -11.05
N GLU A 573 -1.24 -2.34 -11.84
CA GLU A 573 -1.96 -3.48 -12.44
C GLU A 573 -2.56 -4.44 -11.41
N ARG A 574 -1.98 -4.50 -10.21
CA ARG A 574 -2.25 -5.54 -9.20
C ARG A 574 -2.68 -4.95 -7.86
N ASP A 575 -2.06 -3.84 -7.49
CA ASP A 575 -2.04 -3.32 -6.14
C ASP A 575 -2.42 -1.83 -6.11
N LEU A 576 -2.46 -1.26 -4.91
CA LEU A 576 -2.47 0.18 -4.70
C LEU A 576 -1.51 0.48 -3.55
N TYR A 577 -0.78 1.61 -3.64
CA TYR A 577 0.06 2.09 -2.54
C TYR A 577 -0.05 3.61 -2.36
N GLY A 578 0.30 4.07 -1.16
CA GLY A 578 0.46 5.48 -0.86
C GLY A 578 1.91 5.82 -0.55
N VAL A 579 2.38 6.98 -1.04
CA VAL A 579 3.63 7.61 -0.59
C VAL A 579 3.35 9.02 -0.08
N THR A 580 4.06 9.43 0.96
CA THR A 580 3.79 10.65 1.74
C THR A 580 5.02 11.54 1.73
N TYR A 581 4.89 12.78 1.26
CA TYR A 581 5.94 13.80 1.33
C TYR A 581 5.60 14.81 2.44
N ARG A 582 6.52 15.03 3.38
CA ARG A 582 6.42 16.05 4.43
C ARG A 582 7.08 17.35 3.98
N TRP A 583 6.38 18.46 4.08
CA TRP A 583 6.94 19.77 3.72
C TRP A 583 7.99 20.25 4.72
N ASN A 584 9.02 20.93 4.20
CA ASN A 584 10.04 21.56 5.03
C ASN A 584 9.49 22.82 5.73
N GLU A 585 10.15 23.27 6.82
CA GLU A 585 9.68 24.41 7.62
C GLU A 585 9.70 25.76 6.87
N ALA A 586 10.36 25.82 5.71
CA ALA A 586 10.36 26.99 4.83
C ALA A 586 9.21 26.98 3.80
N GLY A 587 8.46 25.88 3.68
CA GLY A 587 7.38 25.72 2.70
C GLY A 587 7.86 25.70 1.24
N THR A 588 9.13 25.37 0.98
CA THR A 588 9.71 25.47 -0.38
C THR A 588 9.69 24.17 -1.17
N ASP A 589 9.76 23.02 -0.48
CA ASP A 589 9.73 21.67 -1.05
C ASP A 589 9.32 20.68 0.06
N ALA A 590 9.12 19.42 -0.31
CA ALA A 590 8.76 18.35 0.60
C ALA A 590 9.63 17.10 0.40
N GLU A 591 9.95 16.42 1.49
CA GLU A 591 10.79 15.22 1.55
C GLU A 591 9.93 13.96 1.68
N LEU A 592 10.26 12.91 0.92
CA LEU A 592 9.61 11.61 0.95
C LEU A 592 9.82 10.93 2.31
N LEU A 593 8.73 10.55 2.96
CA LEU A 593 8.76 9.72 4.16
C LEU A 593 8.82 8.22 3.78
N SER A 594 9.77 7.53 4.40
CA SER A 594 9.93 6.07 4.29
C SER A 594 9.03 5.29 5.25
N ASP A 595 8.55 5.91 6.33
CA ASP A 595 7.56 5.37 7.28
C ASP A 595 6.67 6.50 7.86
N GLY A 596 5.72 6.16 8.75
CA GLY A 596 4.86 7.13 9.43
C GLY A 596 5.61 8.00 10.43
N LEU A 597 5.11 9.21 10.65
CA LEU A 597 5.74 10.23 11.50
C LEU A 597 4.68 11.04 12.27
N GLU A 598 4.95 11.36 13.53
CA GLU A 598 4.19 12.38 14.27
C GLU A 598 5.00 13.68 14.37
N TRP A 599 4.38 14.80 14.02
CA TRP A 599 4.97 16.14 14.15
C TRP A 599 4.05 17.05 14.93
N SER A 600 4.58 17.79 15.91
CA SER A 600 3.77 18.64 16.78
C SER A 600 4.14 20.12 16.63
N PHE A 601 3.12 20.97 16.56
CA PHE A 601 3.24 22.41 16.33
C PHE A 601 2.17 23.19 17.11
N THR A 602 2.33 24.51 17.26
CA THR A 602 1.35 25.38 17.93
C THR A 602 0.54 26.17 16.91
N GLN A 603 -0.78 26.04 16.95
CA GLN A 603 -1.73 26.82 16.14
C GLN A 603 -2.40 27.88 17.03
N GLN A 604 -2.56 29.11 16.52
CA GLN A 604 -3.40 30.12 17.17
C GLN A 604 -4.88 29.89 16.86
N THR A 605 -5.73 30.10 17.85
CA THR A 605 -7.19 29.96 17.72
C THR A 605 -7.90 31.12 18.43
N PRO A 606 -9.19 31.38 18.13
CA PRO A 606 -9.97 32.43 18.80
C PRO A 606 -10.09 32.30 20.33
N VAL A 607 -9.75 31.13 20.91
CA VAL A 607 -9.73 30.88 22.36
C VAL A 607 -8.32 30.81 22.97
N GLY A 608 -7.27 30.97 22.15
CA GLY A 608 -5.86 30.93 22.55
C GLY A 608 -5.00 29.96 21.72
N PRO A 609 -3.69 29.86 22.01
CA PRO A 609 -2.81 28.90 21.37
C PRO A 609 -3.17 27.46 21.75
N LEU A 610 -3.22 26.59 20.74
CA LEU A 610 -3.53 25.17 20.83
C LEU A 610 -2.34 24.36 20.32
N GLN A 611 -1.86 23.39 21.10
CA GLN A 611 -0.90 22.41 20.60
C GLN A 611 -1.61 21.42 19.67
N ARG A 612 -0.96 21.09 18.56
CA ARG A 612 -1.40 20.15 17.54
C ARG A 612 -0.36 19.07 17.38
N THR A 613 -0.82 17.88 17.01
CA THR A 613 0.01 16.80 16.48
C THR A 613 -0.61 16.39 15.15
N TRP A 614 0.20 16.35 14.09
CA TRP A 614 -0.15 15.79 12.80
C TRP A 614 0.49 14.42 12.67
N THR A 615 -0.30 13.43 12.26
CA THR A 615 0.18 12.07 12.00
C THR A 615 0.28 11.86 10.50
N PHE A 616 1.49 11.88 9.98
CA PHE A 616 1.81 11.40 8.63
C PHE A 616 1.70 9.88 8.64
N PRO A 617 0.78 9.25 7.87
CA PRO A 617 0.61 7.81 7.92
C PRO A 617 1.70 7.09 7.11
N SER A 618 2.09 5.91 7.58
CA SER A 618 2.93 5.00 6.83
C SER A 618 2.22 4.44 5.60
N ARG A 619 3.00 3.79 4.71
CA ARG A 619 2.50 3.17 3.47
C ARG A 619 1.42 2.12 3.78
N ASN A 620 1.68 1.28 4.79
CA ASN A 620 0.74 0.25 5.25
C ASN A 620 -0.48 0.86 5.97
N GLN A 621 -0.31 1.95 6.72
CA GLN A 621 -1.43 2.66 7.35
C GLN A 621 -2.39 3.27 6.32
N CYS A 622 -1.90 3.75 5.17
CA CYS A 622 -2.75 4.22 4.07
C CYS A 622 -3.74 3.15 3.58
N LEU A 623 -3.28 1.89 3.45
CA LEU A 623 -4.08 0.77 2.97
C LEU A 623 -5.22 0.36 3.92
N THR A 624 -5.13 0.74 5.20
CA THR A 624 -6.21 0.49 6.19
C THR A 624 -7.53 1.15 5.78
N CYS A 625 -7.48 2.26 5.06
CA CYS A 625 -8.66 2.92 4.50
C CYS A 625 -8.77 2.74 2.97
N HIS A 626 -7.64 2.70 2.26
CA HIS A 626 -7.56 2.64 0.78
C HIS A 626 -7.64 1.20 0.19
N ALA A 627 -8.28 0.25 0.87
CA ALA A 627 -8.45 -1.12 0.38
C ALA A 627 -9.37 -1.22 -0.86
N ASP A 628 -9.25 -2.30 -1.65
CA ASP A 628 -10.10 -2.55 -2.84
C ASP A 628 -11.60 -2.63 -2.51
N ALA A 629 -11.98 -3.05 -1.31
CA ALA A 629 -13.36 -3.04 -0.83
C ALA A 629 -13.98 -1.62 -0.77
N ASN A 630 -13.14 -0.58 -0.84
CA ASN A 630 -13.51 0.83 -0.91
C ASN A 630 -13.16 1.46 -2.29
N GLY A 631 -12.92 0.66 -3.33
CA GLY A 631 -12.58 1.12 -4.69
C GLY A 631 -11.18 1.74 -4.81
N GLY A 632 -10.33 1.58 -3.78
CA GLY A 632 -8.97 2.13 -3.75
C GLY A 632 -8.90 3.64 -3.55
N LEU A 633 -9.56 4.46 -4.38
CA LEU A 633 -9.40 5.93 -4.38
C LEU A 633 -10.53 6.66 -3.62
N LEU A 634 -10.43 6.66 -2.29
CA LEU A 634 -11.39 7.29 -1.37
C LEU A 634 -11.79 8.72 -1.76
N GLY A 635 -13.09 8.89 -1.99
CA GLY A 635 -13.77 10.16 -2.26
C GLY A 635 -13.97 10.50 -3.75
N LEU A 636 -13.47 9.67 -4.68
CA LEU A 636 -13.76 9.80 -6.11
C LEU A 636 -15.00 8.97 -6.47
N ASN A 637 -16.16 9.62 -6.46
CA ASN A 637 -17.40 9.09 -7.02
C ASN A 637 -18.28 10.24 -7.53
N THR A 638 -19.32 9.90 -8.31
CA THR A 638 -20.27 10.83 -8.94
C THR A 638 -20.88 11.79 -7.91
N ARG A 639 -21.34 11.29 -6.77
CA ARG A 639 -21.99 12.11 -5.72
C ARG A 639 -21.07 13.19 -5.13
N GLN A 640 -19.80 12.87 -4.92
CA GLN A 640 -18.82 13.81 -4.37
C GLN A 640 -18.31 14.80 -5.42
N LEU A 641 -18.20 14.38 -6.68
CA LEU A 641 -17.63 15.21 -7.75
C LEU A 641 -18.68 16.01 -8.53
N ASN A 642 -19.98 15.68 -8.46
CA ASN A 642 -21.04 16.48 -9.08
C ASN A 642 -21.18 17.85 -8.39
N ARG A 643 -20.49 18.85 -8.91
CA ARG A 643 -20.48 20.25 -8.47
C ARG A 643 -19.67 21.08 -9.45
N ASP A 644 -19.76 22.41 -9.32
CA ASP A 644 -18.83 23.32 -9.98
C ASP A 644 -17.48 23.41 -9.25
N GLN A 645 -16.42 23.59 -10.05
CA GLN A 645 -15.13 24.13 -9.60
C GLN A 645 -14.55 25.13 -10.62
N TYR A 646 -13.61 25.96 -10.17
CA TYR A 646 -12.84 26.85 -11.02
C TYR A 646 -11.57 26.16 -11.55
N TYR A 647 -11.29 26.32 -12.84
CA TYR A 647 -10.15 25.75 -13.54
C TYR A 647 -9.14 26.84 -13.94
N PRO A 648 -7.98 26.96 -13.27
CA PRO A 648 -7.02 28.02 -13.55
C PRO A 648 -6.48 28.05 -14.98
N ALA A 649 -6.36 26.88 -15.63
CA ALA A 649 -5.80 26.75 -16.98
C ALA A 649 -6.70 27.36 -18.08
N SER A 650 -8.03 27.32 -17.93
CA SER A 650 -8.99 27.93 -18.85
C SER A 650 -9.53 29.28 -18.36
N GLY A 651 -9.43 29.55 -17.06
CA GLY A 651 -10.08 30.68 -16.41
C GLY A 651 -11.60 30.53 -16.27
N GLN A 652 -12.14 29.32 -16.41
CA GLN A 652 -13.58 29.04 -16.39
C GLN A 652 -14.00 28.30 -15.12
N THR A 653 -15.28 28.43 -14.77
CA THR A 653 -15.94 27.59 -13.77
C THR A 653 -16.89 26.65 -14.49
N GLY A 654 -16.92 25.38 -14.11
CA GLY A 654 -17.78 24.37 -14.73
C GLY A 654 -17.88 23.08 -13.91
N ASN A 655 -18.79 22.20 -14.30
CA ASN A 655 -19.06 20.96 -13.56
C ASN A 655 -17.88 19.99 -13.73
N GLN A 656 -17.43 19.39 -12.62
CA GLN A 656 -16.24 18.51 -12.65
C GLN A 656 -16.46 17.24 -13.48
N LEU A 657 -17.68 16.69 -13.45
CA LEU A 657 -18.01 15.46 -14.17
C LEU A 657 -18.21 15.69 -15.65
N GLU A 658 -18.88 16.79 -16.05
CA GLU A 658 -18.91 17.19 -17.46
C GLU A 658 -17.51 17.43 -18.00
N THR A 659 -16.64 18.04 -17.20
CA THR A 659 -15.24 18.23 -17.57
C THR A 659 -14.54 16.89 -17.80
N PHE A 660 -14.73 15.90 -16.92
CA PHE A 660 -14.13 14.57 -17.10
C PHE A 660 -14.71 13.86 -18.36
N ASN A 661 -16.02 13.97 -18.62
CA ASN A 661 -16.65 13.43 -19.83
C ASN A 661 -16.08 14.10 -21.10
N ALA A 662 -16.00 15.43 -21.13
CA ALA A 662 -15.51 16.23 -22.26
C ALA A 662 -14.00 16.09 -22.52
N LEU A 663 -13.22 15.72 -21.50
CA LEU A 663 -11.81 15.35 -21.64
C LEU A 663 -11.61 13.91 -22.16
N GLY A 664 -12.67 13.10 -22.25
CA GLY A 664 -12.57 11.68 -22.64
C GLY A 664 -12.29 10.72 -21.49
N MET A 665 -12.22 11.20 -20.23
CA MET A 665 -11.74 10.43 -19.07
C MET A 665 -12.66 9.26 -18.64
N PHE A 666 -13.88 9.16 -19.18
CA PHE A 666 -14.80 8.05 -18.91
C PHE A 666 -14.89 7.09 -20.11
N HIS A 667 -14.86 5.78 -19.82
CA HIS A 667 -14.95 4.71 -20.82
C HIS A 667 -16.27 4.73 -21.62
N GLN A 668 -17.33 5.30 -21.05
CA GLN A 668 -18.55 5.66 -21.78
C GLN A 668 -18.55 7.16 -22.02
N GLN A 669 -18.61 7.55 -23.29
CA GLN A 669 -18.85 8.93 -23.72
C GLN A 669 -20.35 9.24 -23.74
N TRP A 670 -20.74 10.34 -23.10
CA TRP A 670 -22.13 10.79 -23.03
C TRP A 670 -22.33 12.08 -23.84
N PRO A 671 -23.43 12.24 -24.60
CA PRO A 671 -23.86 13.54 -25.09
C PRO A 671 -24.00 14.53 -23.93
N GLN A 672 -23.58 15.79 -24.12
CA GLN A 672 -23.48 16.73 -23.01
C GLN A 672 -24.85 16.99 -22.35
N ASP A 673 -25.90 17.21 -23.14
CA ASP A 673 -27.24 17.53 -22.63
C ASP A 673 -27.80 16.39 -21.75
N SER A 674 -27.75 15.13 -22.21
CA SER A 674 -28.26 13.99 -21.44
C SER A 674 -27.35 13.59 -20.28
N PHE A 675 -26.07 13.98 -20.28
CA PHE A 675 -25.23 13.85 -19.09
C PHE A 675 -25.58 14.90 -18.04
N ALA A 676 -25.85 16.15 -18.45
CA ALA A 676 -26.32 17.19 -17.53
C ALA A 676 -27.67 16.79 -16.87
N GLU A 677 -28.62 16.26 -17.64
CA GLU A 677 -29.90 15.74 -17.12
C GLU A 677 -29.72 14.60 -16.10
N LEU A 678 -28.73 13.72 -16.28
CA LEU A 678 -28.36 12.70 -15.29
C LEU A 678 -27.73 13.35 -14.03
N LEU A 679 -26.91 14.39 -14.19
CA LEU A 679 -26.26 15.07 -13.08
C LEU A 679 -27.23 15.92 -12.24
N GLU A 680 -28.33 16.44 -12.81
CA GLU A 680 -29.37 17.13 -12.03
C GLU A 680 -30.08 16.20 -11.02
N GLN A 681 -30.05 14.88 -11.24
CA GLN A 681 -30.71 13.88 -10.39
C GLN A 681 -29.83 13.39 -9.20
N VAL A 682 -28.53 13.66 -9.21
CA VAL A 682 -27.58 13.13 -8.20
C VAL A 682 -27.53 14.01 -6.94
N LEU A 683 -27.83 13.44 -5.77
CA LEU A 683 -27.92 14.17 -4.50
C LEU A 683 -26.56 14.72 -3.97
N THR A 684 -26.29 15.99 -4.27
CA THR A 684 -25.06 16.74 -3.93
C THR A 684 -24.98 17.29 -2.51
N ALA A 685 -25.92 16.91 -1.62
CA ALA A 685 -26.10 17.54 -0.31
C ALA A 685 -24.82 17.64 0.54
N SER A 686 -24.62 18.80 1.17
CA SER A 686 -23.41 19.12 1.94
C SER A 686 -23.74 19.76 3.30
N PRO A 687 -23.03 19.40 4.40
CA PRO A 687 -23.23 19.94 5.75
C PRO A 687 -23.36 21.47 5.85
N SER A 688 -22.47 22.18 5.17
CA SER A 688 -22.41 23.65 5.10
C SER A 688 -23.04 24.22 3.82
N GLY A 689 -23.62 23.35 2.98
CA GLY A 689 -24.37 23.73 1.79
C GLY A 689 -25.72 24.39 2.10
N ASP A 690 -26.50 24.65 1.05
CA ASP A 690 -27.75 25.41 1.13
C ASP A 690 -28.68 24.89 2.25
N GLN A 691 -29.18 25.83 3.07
CA GLN A 691 -30.06 25.53 4.19
C GLN A 691 -31.46 25.12 3.74
N SER A 692 -31.79 25.24 2.45
CA SER A 692 -32.97 24.65 1.81
C SER A 692 -33.00 23.12 1.91
N LEU A 693 -31.84 22.45 1.90
CA LEU A 693 -31.74 20.99 1.92
C LEU A 693 -32.09 20.43 3.30
N ALA A 694 -32.75 19.27 3.33
CA ALA A 694 -33.21 18.67 4.57
C ALA A 694 -32.06 18.36 5.55
N LEU A 695 -32.37 18.45 6.85
CA LEU A 695 -31.39 18.20 7.91
C LEU A 695 -30.87 16.75 7.89
N ALA A 696 -31.71 15.80 7.48
CA ALA A 696 -31.35 14.39 7.35
C ALA A 696 -30.31 14.16 6.25
N ASP A 697 -30.45 14.77 5.07
CA ASP A 697 -29.54 14.53 3.95
C ASP A 697 -28.17 15.19 4.19
N ARG A 698 -28.14 16.36 4.82
CA ARG A 698 -26.90 17.00 5.25
C ARG A 698 -26.17 16.17 6.32
N ALA A 699 -26.90 15.60 7.29
CA ALA A 699 -26.33 14.71 8.30
C ALA A 699 -25.85 13.37 7.72
N ARG A 700 -26.66 12.70 6.90
CA ARG A 700 -26.29 11.44 6.24
C ARG A 700 -25.15 11.63 5.23
N SER A 701 -25.07 12.79 4.55
CA SER A 701 -23.92 13.14 3.70
C SER A 701 -22.62 13.37 4.47
N TYR A 702 -22.69 13.81 5.74
CA TYR A 702 -21.53 13.83 6.62
C TYR A 702 -21.08 12.42 7.00
N LEU A 703 -22.02 11.52 7.30
CA LEU A 703 -21.72 10.11 7.61
C LEU A 703 -21.12 9.37 6.41
N ASP A 704 -21.63 9.59 5.21
CA ASP A 704 -21.11 9.03 3.95
C ASP A 704 -19.60 9.31 3.79
N SER A 705 -19.20 10.59 3.88
CA SER A 705 -17.79 11.00 3.72
C SER A 705 -16.84 10.64 4.87
N ASN A 706 -17.36 10.49 6.10
CA ASN A 706 -16.52 10.32 7.30
C ASN A 706 -16.60 8.94 7.96
N CYS A 707 -17.60 8.13 7.59
CA CYS A 707 -17.88 6.81 8.15
C CYS A 707 -18.16 5.75 7.07
N GLY A 708 -18.69 6.14 5.90
CA GLY A 708 -19.12 5.22 4.83
C GLY A 708 -18.05 4.23 4.35
N TYR A 709 -16.77 4.61 4.32
CA TYR A 709 -15.66 3.73 3.93
C TYR A 709 -15.21 2.73 5.03
N CYS A 710 -15.79 2.79 6.23
CA CYS A 710 -15.60 1.79 7.29
C CYS A 710 -16.89 1.03 7.63
N HIS A 711 -18.03 1.71 7.50
CA HIS A 711 -19.37 1.24 7.85
C HIS A 711 -20.21 1.09 6.58
N HIS A 712 -20.03 -0.06 5.92
CA HIS A 712 -20.81 -0.57 4.79
C HIS A 712 -20.72 -2.11 4.79
N PRO A 713 -21.56 -2.86 4.05
CA PRO A 713 -21.62 -4.33 4.14
C PRO A 713 -20.30 -5.07 3.87
N ASN A 714 -19.39 -4.51 3.08
CA ASN A 714 -18.05 -5.08 2.81
C ASN A 714 -16.93 -4.33 3.56
N GLY A 715 -17.27 -3.38 4.42
CA GLY A 715 -16.35 -2.53 5.18
C GLY A 715 -15.90 -3.16 6.49
N VAL A 716 -14.77 -2.68 7.02
CA VAL A 716 -14.10 -3.24 8.21
C VAL A 716 -14.96 -3.30 9.49
N ARG A 717 -16.06 -2.53 9.58
CA ARG A 717 -17.02 -2.55 10.70
C ARG A 717 -18.49 -2.39 10.23
N GLY A 718 -18.88 -3.12 9.18
CA GLY A 718 -20.21 -3.07 8.55
C GLY A 718 -21.43 -3.57 9.36
N THR A 719 -21.54 -3.29 10.66
CA THR A 719 -22.77 -3.59 11.44
C THR A 719 -23.89 -2.56 11.25
N PHE A 720 -23.60 -1.49 10.53
CA PHE A 720 -24.55 -0.53 9.95
C PHE A 720 -23.93 0.00 8.65
N ASP A 721 -24.75 0.56 7.77
CA ASP A 721 -24.32 1.24 6.53
C ASP A 721 -24.45 2.76 6.69
N ALA A 722 -23.36 3.48 6.45
CA ALA A 722 -23.30 4.93 6.53
C ALA A 722 -23.35 5.61 5.15
N ARG A 723 -23.38 4.86 4.05
CA ARG A 723 -23.44 5.40 2.69
C ARG A 723 -24.79 6.08 2.42
N LEU A 724 -24.78 7.27 1.81
CA LEU A 724 -26.01 8.07 1.63
C LEU A 724 -27.06 7.38 0.73
N VAL A 725 -26.59 6.60 -0.25
CA VAL A 725 -27.43 5.88 -1.22
C VAL A 725 -28.25 4.76 -0.59
N THR A 726 -27.87 4.23 0.56
CA THR A 726 -28.63 3.21 1.28
C THR A 726 -29.79 3.88 2.03
N PRO A 727 -31.06 3.48 1.85
CA PRO A 727 -32.22 4.07 2.53
C PRO A 727 -32.08 4.03 4.07
N LEU A 728 -32.54 5.06 4.78
CA LEU A 728 -32.33 5.17 6.24
C LEU A 728 -32.94 4.01 7.04
N SER A 729 -34.03 3.42 6.53
CA SER A 729 -34.66 2.19 7.03
C SER A 729 -33.75 0.96 6.92
N GLU A 730 -32.89 0.89 5.90
CA GLU A 730 -31.98 -0.22 5.63
C GLU A 730 -30.56 0.01 6.17
N GLN A 731 -30.18 1.27 6.42
CA GLN A 731 -28.87 1.67 6.96
C GLN A 731 -28.56 1.03 8.33
N GLY A 732 -29.57 0.59 9.10
CA GLY A 732 -29.36 0.01 10.43
C GLY A 732 -28.77 1.00 11.46
N LEU A 733 -28.87 2.31 11.20
CA LEU A 733 -28.39 3.36 12.10
C LEU A 733 -29.30 3.55 13.32
N ILE A 734 -30.60 3.65 13.10
CA ILE A 734 -31.60 3.95 14.13
C ILE A 734 -31.86 2.70 14.97
N TYR A 735 -31.63 2.79 16.28
CA TYR A 735 -31.58 1.64 17.21
C TYR A 735 -30.61 0.52 16.79
N GLY A 736 -29.60 0.86 15.97
CA GLY A 736 -28.63 -0.09 15.41
C GLY A 736 -27.80 -0.85 16.44
N GLN A 737 -27.43 -2.10 16.10
CA GLN A 737 -26.64 -2.96 16.98
C GLN A 737 -25.19 -2.47 17.12
N LEU A 738 -24.71 -2.46 18.36
CA LEU A 738 -23.32 -2.13 18.70
C LEU A 738 -22.42 -3.37 18.72
N MET A 739 -21.26 -3.26 18.08
CA MET A 739 -20.13 -4.19 18.24
C MET A 739 -19.55 -4.18 19.66
N GLU A 740 -19.58 -3.01 20.30
CA GLU A 740 -18.84 -2.67 21.51
C GLU A 740 -19.67 -1.67 22.32
N SER A 741 -20.15 -2.12 23.48
CA SER A 741 -21.01 -1.35 24.37
C SER A 741 -20.22 -0.36 25.25
N TYR A 742 -20.80 0.81 25.55
CA TYR A 742 -20.31 1.72 26.59
C TYR A 742 -20.93 1.44 27.98
N GLY A 743 -21.99 0.62 28.03
CA GLY A 743 -22.71 0.29 29.26
C GLY A 743 -23.72 1.37 29.69
N ILE A 744 -24.11 2.26 28.78
CA ILE A 744 -25.19 3.24 28.99
C ILE A 744 -26.53 2.49 28.78
N GLU A 745 -27.51 2.74 29.66
CA GLU A 745 -28.80 2.06 29.59
C GLU A 745 -29.60 2.52 28.36
N GLY A 746 -30.00 1.58 27.49
CA GLY A 746 -30.72 1.89 26.25
C GLY A 746 -29.87 2.52 25.14
N GLU A 747 -28.55 2.34 25.15
CA GLU A 747 -27.67 2.80 24.07
C GLU A 747 -27.85 2.02 22.75
N ALA A 748 -27.58 2.70 21.63
CA ALA A 748 -27.55 2.11 20.29
C ALA A 748 -26.60 2.91 19.36
N VAL A 749 -26.50 2.53 18.09
CA VAL A 749 -25.74 3.31 17.07
C VAL A 749 -26.26 4.76 17.02
N VAL A 750 -27.55 4.95 16.79
CA VAL A 750 -28.29 6.20 16.99
C VAL A 750 -29.57 5.94 17.80
N VAL A 751 -29.84 6.77 18.81
CA VAL A 751 -31.07 6.78 19.59
C VAL A 751 -31.80 8.10 19.35
N PRO A 752 -32.99 8.10 18.70
CA PRO A 752 -33.79 9.30 18.45
C PRO A 752 -33.95 10.19 19.70
N GLY A 753 -33.72 11.50 19.52
CA GLY A 753 -33.79 12.52 20.56
C GLY A 753 -32.59 12.58 21.51
N GLN A 754 -31.76 11.53 21.54
CA GLN A 754 -30.80 11.28 22.63
C GLN A 754 -29.36 11.09 22.09
N PRO A 755 -28.65 12.20 21.73
CA PRO A 755 -27.25 12.12 21.32
C PRO A 755 -26.36 11.43 22.35
N ASP A 756 -26.63 11.62 23.64
CA ASP A 756 -25.83 11.07 24.74
C ASP A 756 -25.95 9.53 24.88
N HIS A 757 -26.98 8.92 24.26
CA HIS A 757 -27.18 7.46 24.15
C HIS A 757 -26.85 6.94 22.73
N SER A 758 -26.50 7.84 21.80
CA SER A 758 -26.17 7.52 20.40
C SER A 758 -24.66 7.31 20.26
N ILE A 759 -24.20 6.07 20.31
CA ILE A 759 -22.76 5.76 20.42
C ILE A 759 -21.97 6.21 19.19
N LEU A 760 -22.59 6.33 18.01
CA LEU A 760 -21.96 6.96 16.85
C LEU A 760 -21.55 8.41 17.18
N TYR A 761 -22.46 9.20 17.74
CA TYR A 761 -22.20 10.58 18.16
C TYR A 761 -21.14 10.62 19.27
N VAL A 762 -21.28 9.82 20.32
CA VAL A 762 -20.34 9.78 21.45
C VAL A 762 -18.91 9.45 21.00
N ARG A 763 -18.73 8.50 20.07
CA ARG A 763 -17.41 8.17 19.50
C ARG A 763 -16.88 9.27 18.58
N ALA A 764 -17.74 9.93 17.82
CA ALA A 764 -17.34 11.01 16.92
C ALA A 764 -17.06 12.34 17.66
N SER A 765 -17.67 12.59 18.82
CA SER A 765 -17.51 13.81 19.62
C SER A 765 -16.33 13.79 20.60
N GLN A 766 -15.43 12.80 20.49
CA GLN A 766 -14.26 12.64 21.36
C GLN A 766 -12.98 12.31 20.59
N VAL A 767 -11.86 12.28 21.32
CA VAL A 767 -10.51 11.89 20.84
C VAL A 767 -9.93 10.81 21.76
N GLY A 768 -9.02 9.99 21.23
CA GLY A 768 -8.41 8.86 21.97
C GLY A 768 -8.88 7.47 21.51
N PRO A 769 -8.58 6.38 22.26
CA PRO A 769 -8.64 5.00 21.76
C PRO A 769 -10.00 4.45 21.32
N LEU A 770 -11.10 5.12 21.68
CA LEU A 770 -12.47 4.76 21.29
C LEU A 770 -13.14 5.87 20.44
N ALA A 771 -12.35 6.76 19.86
CA ALA A 771 -12.85 7.78 18.94
C ALA A 771 -13.18 7.20 17.55
N MET A 772 -14.02 7.93 16.81
CA MET A 772 -14.27 7.70 15.40
C MET A 772 -13.93 8.99 14.60
N PRO A 773 -13.15 8.90 13.50
CA PRO A 773 -12.30 7.76 13.13
C PRO A 773 -11.23 7.44 14.20
N PRO A 774 -10.71 6.20 14.25
CA PRO A 774 -9.72 5.77 15.25
C PRO A 774 -8.26 6.09 14.89
N LEU A 775 -8.02 6.71 13.72
CA LEU A 775 -6.70 7.07 13.19
C LEU A 775 -6.70 8.55 12.79
N ALA A 776 -5.53 9.21 12.91
CA ALA A 776 -5.29 10.59 12.46
C ALA A 776 -6.36 11.60 12.90
N LYS A 777 -6.71 11.59 14.20
CA LYS A 777 -7.70 12.49 14.82
C LYS A 777 -7.23 13.00 16.18
N ALA A 778 -6.63 14.17 16.20
CA ALA A 778 -6.23 14.89 17.42
C ALA A 778 -7.32 15.84 17.96
N VAL A 779 -8.31 16.24 17.15
CA VAL A 779 -9.35 17.23 17.51
C VAL A 779 -10.75 16.84 16.97
N VAL A 780 -11.79 17.30 17.68
CA VAL A 780 -13.20 17.08 17.33
C VAL A 780 -13.65 18.03 16.21
N ASP A 781 -14.55 17.57 15.35
CA ASP A 781 -15.23 18.38 14.35
C ASP A 781 -16.49 19.01 14.98
N ASP A 782 -16.35 20.20 15.56
CA ASP A 782 -17.42 20.87 16.31
C ASP A 782 -18.67 21.17 15.44
N ASP A 783 -18.48 21.47 14.15
CA ASP A 783 -19.56 21.76 13.21
C ASP A 783 -20.26 20.46 12.77
N GLY A 784 -19.50 19.43 12.42
CA GLY A 784 -20.02 18.08 12.13
C GLY A 784 -20.78 17.50 13.33
N MET A 785 -20.27 17.67 14.55
CA MET A 785 -20.95 17.23 15.77
C MET A 785 -22.20 18.05 16.06
N SER A 786 -22.20 19.35 15.77
CA SER A 786 -23.41 20.18 15.87
C SER A 786 -24.49 19.72 14.90
N LEU A 787 -24.12 19.41 13.65
CA LEU A 787 -25.04 18.84 12.65
C LEU A 787 -25.64 17.50 13.10
N LEU A 788 -24.81 16.55 13.54
CA LEU A 788 -25.29 15.25 14.00
C LEU A 788 -26.17 15.37 15.25
N SER A 789 -25.79 16.19 16.24
CA SER A 789 -26.61 16.40 17.44
C SER A 789 -27.97 17.02 17.10
N ASN A 790 -28.01 17.98 16.16
CA ASN A 790 -29.26 18.59 15.69
C ASN A 790 -30.14 17.59 14.94
N TRP A 791 -29.57 16.77 14.05
CA TRP A 791 -30.31 15.71 13.35
C TRP A 791 -30.89 14.69 14.33
N ILE A 792 -30.07 14.13 15.22
CA ILE A 792 -30.50 13.15 16.23
C ILE A 792 -31.62 13.71 17.12
N ARG A 793 -31.55 15.00 17.51
CA ARG A 793 -32.62 15.66 18.27
C ARG A 793 -33.89 15.87 17.43
N ALA A 794 -33.75 16.22 16.15
CA ALA A 794 -34.88 16.40 15.23
C ALA A 794 -35.65 15.11 14.96
N LEU A 795 -35.03 13.92 15.10
CA LEU A 795 -35.71 12.63 14.98
C LEU A 795 -36.89 12.46 15.97
N VAL A 796 -37.00 13.22 17.06
CA VAL A 796 -38.20 13.20 17.94
C VAL A 796 -39.31 14.14 17.47
N ASN A 797 -39.01 15.11 16.61
CA ASN A 797 -39.98 16.13 16.18
C ASN A 797 -40.80 15.70 14.95
N ALA A 798 -40.47 14.58 14.31
CA ALA A 798 -41.23 13.97 13.20
C ALA A 798 -42.54 13.29 13.67
N VAL A 799 -43.22 13.90 14.65
CA VAL A 799 -44.45 13.39 15.31
C VAL A 799 -45.63 14.35 15.11
N GLU A 800 -45.41 15.59 14.66
CA GLU A 800 -46.49 16.49 14.22
C GLU A 800 -47.01 16.09 12.82
N GLY A 801 -47.62 14.91 12.73
CA GLY A 801 -48.21 14.35 11.50
C GLY A 801 -49.07 13.12 11.77
N ALA A 802 -48.44 11.98 12.09
CA ALA A 802 -49.13 10.71 12.30
C ALA A 802 -50.06 10.73 13.54
N PRO A 803 -51.33 10.31 13.43
CA PRO A 803 -52.28 10.36 14.54
C PRO A 803 -52.01 9.24 15.56
N GLU A 804 -51.66 9.59 16.80
CA GLU A 804 -51.81 8.66 17.93
C GLU A 804 -53.30 8.34 18.14
N PHE A 805 -53.69 7.08 17.92
CA PHE A 805 -55.07 6.63 18.13
C PHE A 805 -55.16 5.44 19.10
N THR A 806 -56.33 5.29 19.71
CA THR A 806 -56.66 4.10 20.51
C THR A 806 -57.73 3.30 19.80
N ALA A 807 -57.55 1.99 19.69
CA ALA A 807 -58.47 1.09 19.00
C ALA A 807 -58.60 -0.29 19.66
N GLN A 808 -59.63 -1.03 19.26
CA GLN A 808 -59.79 -2.46 19.53
C GLN A 808 -59.75 -3.19 18.17
N LEU A 809 -58.82 -4.13 17.98
CA LEU A 809 -58.67 -4.90 16.73
C LEU A 809 -59.41 -6.24 16.83
N GLN A 810 -60.33 -6.50 15.89
CA GLN A 810 -61.09 -7.74 15.74
C GLN A 810 -60.62 -8.54 14.52
N ASN A 811 -60.35 -9.83 14.70
CA ASN A 811 -59.94 -10.75 13.64
C ASN A 811 -61.11 -11.09 12.71
N LEU A 812 -60.89 -11.10 11.40
CA LEU A 812 -61.97 -11.33 10.42
C LEU A 812 -62.42 -12.79 10.30
N ARG A 813 -61.57 -13.76 10.70
CA ARG A 813 -61.94 -15.19 10.67
C ARG A 813 -62.70 -15.66 11.91
N THR A 814 -62.41 -15.09 13.07
CA THR A 814 -62.92 -15.58 14.36
C THR A 814 -63.91 -14.64 15.05
N ASP A 815 -64.05 -13.39 14.57
CA ASP A 815 -64.78 -12.29 15.24
C ASP A 815 -64.27 -12.02 16.69
N LEU A 816 -63.06 -12.46 17.04
CA LEU A 816 -62.42 -12.24 18.35
C LEU A 816 -61.45 -11.06 18.31
N CYS A 817 -61.33 -10.34 19.42
CA CYS A 817 -60.42 -9.21 19.61
C CYS A 817 -59.10 -9.62 20.26
N ILE A 818 -58.04 -8.88 19.97
CA ILE A 818 -56.74 -9.01 20.66
C ILE A 818 -56.91 -8.68 22.14
N GLN A 819 -56.51 -9.57 23.05
CA GLN A 819 -56.54 -9.33 24.50
C GLN A 819 -55.33 -9.89 25.24
N VAL A 820 -55.04 -9.36 26.43
CA VAL A 820 -54.09 -9.99 27.37
C VAL A 820 -54.79 -11.05 28.22
N PHE A 821 -54.25 -12.26 28.27
CA PHE A 821 -54.81 -13.38 29.03
C PHE A 821 -55.06 -13.01 30.49
N GLY A 822 -56.30 -13.25 30.95
CA GLY A 822 -56.73 -13.00 32.32
C GLY A 822 -56.63 -11.54 32.78
N GLN A 823 -56.55 -10.58 31.84
CA GLN A 823 -56.33 -9.15 32.11
C GLN A 823 -55.04 -8.86 32.92
N SER A 824 -54.02 -9.69 32.75
CA SER A 824 -52.75 -9.60 33.48
C SER A 824 -52.08 -8.22 33.33
N GLY A 825 -51.47 -7.73 34.39
CA GLY A 825 -50.56 -6.56 34.38
C GLY A 825 -49.07 -6.93 34.38
N SER A 826 -48.73 -8.22 34.23
CA SER A 826 -47.36 -8.71 34.30
C SER A 826 -46.66 -8.70 32.94
N GLN A 827 -45.36 -8.39 32.95
CA GLN A 827 -44.43 -8.65 31.85
C GLN A 827 -44.44 -10.14 31.46
N GLY A 828 -44.36 -10.44 30.16
CA GLY A 828 -44.38 -11.80 29.61
C GLY A 828 -45.75 -12.49 29.70
N ALA A 829 -46.84 -11.73 29.92
CA ALA A 829 -48.18 -12.30 29.88
C ALA A 829 -48.65 -12.51 28.44
N ASN A 830 -49.25 -13.67 28.19
CA ASN A 830 -49.73 -14.13 26.88
C ASN A 830 -50.76 -13.17 26.27
N VAL A 831 -50.63 -12.90 24.96
CA VAL A 831 -51.65 -12.23 24.15
C VAL A 831 -52.44 -13.28 23.38
N GLU A 832 -53.76 -13.17 23.43
CA GLU A 832 -54.70 -14.20 22.98
C GLU A 832 -55.92 -13.56 22.30
N PRO A 833 -56.68 -14.32 21.50
CA PRO A 833 -57.98 -13.88 20.99
C PRO A 833 -59.07 -14.04 22.08
N GLY A 834 -59.95 -13.04 22.24
CA GLY A 834 -61.09 -13.09 23.16
C GLY A 834 -62.34 -12.36 22.64
N PRO A 835 -63.52 -12.52 23.27
CA PRO A 835 -64.75 -11.87 22.80
C PRO A 835 -64.62 -10.34 22.83
N CYS A 836 -64.89 -9.66 21.71
CA CYS A 836 -64.82 -8.20 21.65
C CYS A 836 -65.82 -7.54 22.61
N GLU A 837 -65.31 -6.80 23.59
CA GLU A 837 -66.08 -6.07 24.58
C GLU A 837 -65.78 -4.57 24.48
N GLN A 838 -66.81 -3.77 24.20
CA GLN A 838 -66.68 -2.32 24.06
C GLN A 838 -66.16 -1.69 25.37
N ASP A 839 -65.21 -0.76 25.25
CA ASP A 839 -64.51 -0.09 26.34
C ASP A 839 -63.66 -1.02 27.26
N GLN A 840 -63.44 -2.28 26.87
CA GLN A 840 -62.65 -3.23 27.65
C GLN A 840 -61.15 -2.89 27.58
N ALA A 841 -60.59 -2.40 28.69
CA ALA A 841 -59.23 -1.86 28.74
C ALA A 841 -58.13 -2.89 28.40
N SER A 842 -58.35 -4.18 28.67
CA SER A 842 -57.41 -5.27 28.31
C SER A 842 -57.44 -5.68 26.83
N GLN A 843 -58.32 -5.06 26.03
CA GLN A 843 -58.46 -5.17 24.58
C GLN A 843 -58.16 -3.84 23.86
N SER A 844 -57.87 -2.78 24.62
CA SER A 844 -57.66 -1.43 24.13
C SER A 844 -56.18 -1.20 23.85
N LEU A 845 -55.87 -0.99 22.57
CA LEU A 845 -54.53 -0.84 22.01
C LEU A 845 -54.30 0.63 21.65
N GLN A 846 -53.23 1.21 22.17
CA GLN A 846 -52.78 2.57 21.85
C GLN A 846 -51.64 2.47 20.83
N PHE A 847 -51.84 3.05 19.66
CA PHE A 847 -50.88 3.05 18.57
C PHE A 847 -50.02 4.31 18.66
N LEU A 848 -48.74 4.15 18.98
CA LEU A 848 -47.77 5.23 19.16
C LEU A 848 -46.81 5.21 17.97
N ALA A 849 -46.90 6.19 17.07
CA ALA A 849 -46.11 6.21 15.84
C ALA A 849 -44.60 6.28 16.12
N ILE A 850 -43.80 5.56 15.32
CA ILE A 850 -42.33 5.57 15.42
C ILE A 850 -41.79 6.67 14.48
N PRO A 851 -41.09 7.68 15.01
CA PRO A 851 -40.67 8.82 14.21
C PRO A 851 -39.76 8.44 13.04
N GLY A 852 -40.10 8.89 11.83
CA GLY A 852 -39.32 8.63 10.62
C GLY A 852 -39.43 7.21 10.07
N ILE A 853 -40.42 6.41 10.50
CA ILE A 853 -40.73 5.10 9.91
C ILE A 853 -42.23 5.02 9.63
N ALA A 854 -42.62 5.15 8.35
CA ALA A 854 -44.00 5.10 7.89
C ALA A 854 -44.79 3.89 8.43
N ASP A 855 -46.04 4.15 8.80
CA ASP A 855 -47.03 3.23 9.38
C ASP A 855 -46.59 2.29 10.49
N THR A 856 -45.46 2.57 11.13
CA THR A 856 -44.84 1.66 12.08
C THR A 856 -45.06 2.19 13.49
N TYR A 857 -45.77 1.41 14.31
CA TYR A 857 -46.26 1.81 15.62
C TYR A 857 -45.67 0.93 16.72
N THR A 858 -45.36 1.54 17.86
CA THR A 858 -45.26 0.83 19.14
C THR A 858 -46.68 0.68 19.71
N VAL A 859 -47.16 -0.55 19.84
CA VAL A 859 -48.55 -0.84 20.26
C VAL A 859 -48.61 -1.09 21.77
N ARG A 860 -49.28 -0.22 22.53
CA ARG A 860 -49.35 -0.30 24.00
C ARG A 860 -50.74 -0.66 24.52
N PHE A 861 -50.83 -1.65 25.41
CA PHE A 861 -52.10 -2.01 26.07
C PHE A 861 -52.50 -0.96 27.11
N ALA A 862 -53.73 -0.45 27.03
CA ALA A 862 -54.19 0.67 27.85
C ALA A 862 -54.40 0.32 29.35
N HIS A 863 -54.62 -0.96 29.71
CA HIS A 863 -54.80 -1.37 31.11
C HIS A 863 -53.48 -1.54 31.88
N SER A 864 -52.42 -1.99 31.21
CA SER A 864 -51.12 -2.32 31.83
C SER A 864 -50.05 -1.27 31.58
N GLY A 865 -50.16 -0.49 30.50
CA GLY A 865 -49.09 0.39 30.01
C GLY A 865 -47.90 -0.38 29.42
N LEU A 866 -48.03 -1.70 29.24
CA LEU A 866 -47.03 -2.56 28.61
C LEU A 866 -47.26 -2.66 27.10
N CYS A 867 -46.20 -2.87 26.34
CA CYS A 867 -46.25 -2.92 24.88
C CYS A 867 -46.43 -4.35 24.39
N LEU A 868 -47.15 -4.50 23.29
CA LEU A 868 -47.20 -5.73 22.49
C LEU A 868 -45.77 -6.07 22.05
N ASP A 869 -45.39 -7.34 22.14
CA ASP A 869 -44.01 -7.78 21.98
C ASP A 869 -43.97 -9.22 21.42
N VAL A 870 -43.15 -9.46 20.41
CA VAL A 870 -42.84 -10.82 19.93
C VAL A 870 -41.88 -11.48 20.92
N ASP A 871 -42.31 -12.60 21.54
CA ASP A 871 -41.60 -13.26 22.63
C ASP A 871 -40.16 -13.66 22.23
N GLY A 872 -39.20 -13.18 23.01
CA GLY A 872 -37.77 -13.35 22.76
C GLY A 872 -37.21 -12.64 21.51
N GLY A 873 -38.03 -11.86 20.78
CA GLY A 873 -37.64 -11.20 19.53
C GLY A 873 -37.29 -12.13 18.38
N SER A 874 -37.89 -13.33 18.35
CA SER A 874 -37.67 -14.29 17.25
C SER A 874 -38.27 -13.79 15.92
N ALA A 875 -37.67 -14.21 14.80
CA ALA A 875 -38.22 -14.08 13.45
C ALA A 875 -38.82 -15.42 12.92
N ASP A 876 -38.97 -16.43 13.78
CA ASP A 876 -39.55 -17.72 13.39
C ASP A 876 -41.08 -17.67 13.29
N ASN A 877 -41.62 -18.36 12.29
CA ASN A 877 -43.06 -18.66 12.18
C ASN A 877 -43.57 -19.36 13.45
N GLY A 878 -44.59 -18.79 14.08
CA GLY A 878 -45.19 -19.32 15.31
C GLY A 878 -44.56 -18.81 16.61
N ALA A 879 -43.69 -17.80 16.55
CA ALA A 879 -43.31 -17.07 17.76
C ALA A 879 -44.54 -16.39 18.40
N ASN A 880 -44.60 -16.40 19.72
CA ASN A 880 -45.76 -15.97 20.49
C ASN A 880 -45.79 -14.45 20.67
N LEU A 881 -46.98 -13.85 20.75
CA LEU A 881 -47.11 -12.46 21.20
C LEU A 881 -47.41 -12.40 22.71
N VAL A 882 -46.72 -11.48 23.38
CA VAL A 882 -46.85 -11.19 24.81
C VAL A 882 -46.98 -9.69 25.03
N GLN A 883 -47.27 -9.26 26.26
CA GLN A 883 -47.01 -7.88 26.68
C GLN A 883 -45.67 -7.79 27.42
N ASN A 884 -44.86 -6.77 27.13
CA ASN A 884 -43.52 -6.58 27.69
C ASN A 884 -43.26 -5.10 28.02
N ILE A 885 -42.14 -4.80 28.67
CA ILE A 885 -41.74 -3.42 28.98
C ILE A 885 -41.46 -2.70 27.67
N CYS A 886 -42.17 -1.58 27.44
CA CYS A 886 -42.01 -0.73 26.27
C CYS A 886 -40.58 -0.23 26.13
N ASN A 887 -39.93 -0.61 25.04
CA ASN A 887 -38.55 -0.24 24.70
C ASN A 887 -38.35 0.04 23.18
N ALA A 888 -39.37 -0.19 22.35
CA ALA A 888 -39.40 0.11 20.91
C ALA A 888 -38.32 -0.60 20.04
N ASN A 889 -37.74 -1.70 20.55
CA ASN A 889 -36.95 -2.63 19.74
C ASN A 889 -37.82 -3.28 18.62
N LEU A 890 -37.18 -3.98 17.68
CA LEU A 890 -37.86 -4.62 16.54
C LEU A 890 -38.97 -5.63 16.93
N SER A 891 -38.96 -6.20 18.14
CA SER A 891 -40.05 -7.07 18.63
C SER A 891 -41.31 -6.31 19.05
N GLN A 892 -41.23 -4.98 19.18
CA GLN A 892 -42.33 -4.09 19.59
C GLN A 892 -42.75 -3.09 18.50
N GLN A 893 -42.10 -3.12 17.34
CA GLN A 893 -42.49 -2.34 16.18
C GLN A 893 -43.50 -3.13 15.34
N PHE A 894 -44.63 -2.53 15.03
CA PHE A 894 -45.68 -3.16 14.21
C PHE A 894 -46.12 -2.22 13.10
N ARG A 895 -45.99 -2.64 11.84
CA ARG A 895 -46.53 -1.85 10.72
C ARG A 895 -48.00 -2.15 10.51
N LEU A 896 -48.84 -1.13 10.46
CA LEU A 896 -50.28 -1.24 10.21
C LEU A 896 -50.57 -0.85 8.76
N GLN A 897 -50.95 -1.81 7.90
CA GLN A 897 -51.33 -1.54 6.51
C GLN A 897 -52.84 -1.74 6.34
N ALA A 898 -53.48 -0.90 5.51
CA ALA A 898 -54.87 -1.09 5.10
C ALA A 898 -55.00 -2.08 3.92
N GLU A 899 -56.08 -2.85 3.90
CA GLU A 899 -56.51 -3.67 2.76
C GLU A 899 -58.03 -3.46 2.55
N GLY A 900 -58.42 -2.22 2.21
CA GLY A 900 -59.82 -1.78 2.11
C GLY A 900 -60.47 -1.55 3.48
N GLU A 901 -61.63 -2.15 3.76
CA GLU A 901 -62.24 -2.16 5.11
C GLU A 901 -61.47 -3.06 6.12
N GLN A 902 -60.32 -3.61 5.71
CA GLN A 902 -59.50 -4.53 6.49
C GLN A 902 -58.15 -3.92 6.87
N LEU A 903 -57.52 -4.50 7.88
CA LEU A 903 -56.27 -4.07 8.48
C LEU A 903 -55.30 -5.25 8.58
N VAL A 904 -54.03 -4.96 8.43
CA VAL A 904 -52.92 -5.90 8.56
C VAL A 904 -51.92 -5.35 9.54
N LEU A 905 -51.44 -6.19 10.46
CA LEU A 905 -50.38 -5.85 11.40
C LEU A 905 -49.16 -6.72 11.12
N TYR A 906 -48.10 -6.15 10.55
CA TYR A 906 -46.80 -6.81 10.34
C TYR A 906 -45.90 -6.67 11.57
N THR A 907 -44.99 -7.62 11.77
CA THR A 907 -44.02 -7.61 12.88
C THR A 907 -42.64 -7.10 12.44
N GLY A 908 -42.06 -6.15 13.18
CA GLY A 908 -40.73 -5.57 12.90
C GLY A 908 -39.55 -6.57 12.97
N THR A 909 -39.82 -7.80 13.42
CA THR A 909 -38.92 -8.96 13.36
C THR A 909 -38.71 -9.51 11.94
N GLY A 910 -39.56 -9.17 10.95
CA GLY A 910 -39.37 -9.60 9.56
C GLY A 910 -40.41 -9.06 8.57
N ASN A 911 -39.95 -8.55 7.42
CA ASN A 911 -40.74 -7.83 6.40
C ASN A 911 -41.89 -8.62 5.71
N ARG A 912 -42.24 -9.84 6.15
CA ARG A 912 -43.30 -10.68 5.54
C ARG A 912 -44.20 -11.39 6.55
N ASP A 913 -43.97 -11.19 7.85
CA ASP A 913 -44.69 -11.89 8.91
C ASP A 913 -45.78 -10.99 9.51
N LYS A 914 -46.99 -11.54 9.64
CA LYS A 914 -48.20 -10.86 10.11
C LYS A 914 -48.64 -11.41 11.46
N VAL A 915 -49.40 -10.61 12.21
CA VAL A 915 -50.05 -11.05 13.46
C VAL A 915 -51.28 -11.89 13.13
N VAL A 916 -51.28 -13.15 13.59
CA VAL A 916 -52.21 -14.21 13.18
C VAL A 916 -52.97 -14.79 14.36
N ASP A 917 -54.29 -14.95 14.21
CA ASP A 917 -55.11 -15.79 15.09
C ASP A 917 -55.01 -17.28 14.67
N SER A 918 -54.79 -18.15 15.65
CA SER A 918 -54.36 -19.55 15.43
C SER A 918 -55.46 -20.47 14.91
N ASP A 919 -55.09 -21.50 14.14
CA ASP A 919 -56.06 -22.33 13.42
C ASP A 919 -56.87 -23.26 14.34
N ALA A 920 -58.11 -22.86 14.61
CA ALA A 920 -59.20 -23.64 15.22
C ALA A 920 -59.01 -24.14 16.67
N ASN A 921 -57.94 -23.76 17.39
CA ASN A 921 -57.80 -24.01 18.84
C ASN A 921 -57.35 -22.75 19.58
N VAL A 922 -58.34 -22.01 20.08
CA VAL A 922 -58.23 -20.69 20.73
C VAL A 922 -57.31 -20.73 21.97
N SER A 923 -56.10 -20.16 21.88
CA SER A 923 -55.25 -19.87 23.06
C SER A 923 -54.20 -18.77 22.92
N ASN A 924 -53.65 -18.53 21.72
CA ASN A 924 -52.51 -17.62 21.52
C ASN A 924 -52.66 -16.82 20.22
N ILE A 925 -52.13 -15.60 20.21
CA ILE A 925 -51.83 -14.83 19.00
C ILE A 925 -50.33 -14.96 18.70
N ILE A 926 -49.99 -15.18 17.43
CA ILE A 926 -48.62 -15.53 16.99
C ILE A 926 -48.22 -14.72 15.74
N GLN A 927 -46.92 -14.60 15.47
CA GLN A 927 -46.44 -14.11 14.17
C GLN A 927 -46.41 -15.25 13.15
N TRP A 928 -46.78 -14.99 11.89
CA TRP A 928 -46.63 -15.94 10.80
C TRP A 928 -46.61 -15.25 9.43
N GLN A 929 -45.79 -15.77 8.51
CA GLN A 929 -45.70 -15.40 7.10
C GLN A 929 -47.07 -15.18 6.44
N ASP A 930 -47.22 -14.09 5.67
CA ASP A 930 -48.46 -13.81 4.95
C ASP A 930 -48.79 -14.88 3.88
N TYR A 931 -50.04 -15.32 3.90
CA TYR A 931 -50.67 -16.16 2.89
C TYR A 931 -52.02 -15.59 2.43
N GLY A 932 -52.38 -14.36 2.82
CA GLY A 932 -53.61 -13.69 2.41
C GLY A 932 -54.90 -14.24 3.05
N ASN A 933 -54.81 -14.90 4.20
CA ASN A 933 -55.97 -15.52 4.86
C ASN A 933 -56.65 -14.60 5.87
N ASP A 934 -57.98 -14.74 6.04
CA ASP A 934 -58.81 -13.97 6.97
C ASP A 934 -58.31 -13.93 8.43
N ASN A 935 -57.54 -14.93 8.90
CA ASN A 935 -56.97 -14.91 10.25
C ASN A 935 -55.70 -14.05 10.40
N GLN A 936 -55.17 -13.55 9.29
CA GLN A 936 -54.07 -12.59 9.21
C GLN A 936 -54.61 -11.17 8.91
N ARG A 937 -55.94 -11.00 8.95
CA ARG A 937 -56.67 -9.76 8.65
C ARG A 937 -57.56 -9.36 9.83
N TRP A 938 -57.59 -8.06 10.10
CA TRP A 938 -58.25 -7.46 11.24
C TRP A 938 -59.19 -6.34 10.78
N ARG A 939 -60.05 -5.84 11.67
CA ARG A 939 -60.80 -4.59 11.50
C ARG A 939 -60.88 -3.83 12.82
N PHE A 940 -61.10 -2.52 12.77
CA PHE A 940 -61.43 -1.75 13.96
C PHE A 940 -62.83 -2.15 14.47
N PHE A 941 -62.90 -2.70 15.69
CA PHE A 941 -64.15 -2.90 16.43
C PHE A 941 -64.62 -1.59 17.08
N SER A 942 -63.66 -0.76 17.49
CA SER A 942 -63.84 0.64 17.88
C SER A 942 -62.52 1.39 17.72
N HIS A 943 -62.57 2.69 17.43
CA HIS A 943 -61.40 3.59 17.32
C HIS A 943 -61.79 5.00 17.83
N THR A 944 -60.81 5.82 18.20
CA THR A 944 -61.05 7.14 18.84
C THR A 944 -61.08 8.34 17.90
N VAL A 945 -60.64 8.19 16.65
CA VAL A 945 -60.59 9.23 15.61
C VAL A 945 -60.94 8.57 14.28
N ASP A 946 -61.75 9.20 13.43
CA ASP A 946 -61.95 8.73 12.05
C ASP A 946 -60.60 8.78 11.32
N VAL A 947 -60.08 7.62 10.94
CA VAL A 947 -58.75 7.51 10.31
C VAL A 947 -58.84 8.06 8.90
N VAL A 948 -58.14 9.17 8.65
CA VAL A 948 -57.76 9.54 7.28
C VAL A 948 -56.65 8.57 6.90
N LEU A 949 -56.87 7.81 5.83
CA LEU A 949 -55.89 6.87 5.33
C LEU A 949 -54.94 7.57 4.36
N ASP A 950 -53.69 7.20 4.54
CA ASP A 950 -52.47 7.46 3.78
C ASP A 950 -51.86 6.05 3.84
N SER A 951 -52.20 5.21 2.85
CA SER A 951 -52.18 3.74 2.96
C SER A 951 -50.78 3.13 2.78
N ASP A 952 -49.78 3.97 2.52
CA ASP A 952 -48.37 3.61 2.35
C ASP A 952 -47.39 4.58 3.05
N GLY A 953 -47.82 5.80 3.37
CA GLY A 953 -47.18 6.69 4.35
C GLY A 953 -46.31 7.80 3.77
N ASP A 954 -46.55 8.25 2.53
CA ASP A 954 -45.76 9.32 1.88
C ASP A 954 -46.17 10.75 2.29
N GLY A 955 -47.40 10.94 2.80
CA GLY A 955 -47.96 12.22 3.22
C GLY A 955 -49.05 12.81 2.31
N VAL A 956 -49.37 12.15 1.19
CA VAL A 956 -50.62 12.34 0.44
C VAL A 956 -51.68 11.36 0.95
N VAL A 957 -52.96 11.71 0.82
CA VAL A 957 -54.07 10.90 1.36
C VAL A 957 -54.74 10.10 0.24
N ASP A 958 -55.24 8.89 0.56
CA ASP A 958 -55.86 7.92 -0.38
C ASP A 958 -56.92 8.50 -1.34
N SER A 959 -57.48 9.68 -1.05
CA SER A 959 -58.50 10.35 -1.86
C SER A 959 -57.96 11.33 -2.89
N ASP A 960 -56.72 11.77 -2.75
CA ASP A 960 -56.05 12.75 -3.61
C ASP A 960 -54.81 12.17 -4.33
N ASP A 961 -54.39 10.95 -3.97
CA ASP A 961 -53.30 10.18 -4.56
C ASP A 961 -53.77 9.23 -5.70
N PRO A 962 -53.09 9.18 -6.86
CA PRO A 962 -53.31 8.17 -7.90
C PRO A 962 -52.87 6.73 -7.55
N PHE A 963 -51.84 6.52 -6.70
CA PHE A 963 -51.28 5.20 -6.40
C PHE A 963 -51.24 4.84 -4.88
N PRO A 964 -52.38 4.89 -4.14
CA PRO A 964 -52.45 4.81 -2.67
C PRO A 964 -52.21 3.43 -2.07
N THR A 965 -51.06 2.85 -2.42
CA THR A 965 -50.42 1.63 -1.92
C THR A 965 -48.91 1.57 -2.21
N ASP A 966 -48.32 2.57 -2.89
CA ASP A 966 -46.90 2.63 -3.28
C ASP A 966 -46.26 3.96 -2.87
N PRO A 967 -45.49 4.03 -1.75
CA PRO A 967 -45.02 5.27 -1.15
C PRO A 967 -43.81 5.89 -1.87
N GLY A 968 -43.56 5.49 -3.11
CA GLY A 968 -42.83 6.32 -4.05
C GLY A 968 -43.73 7.33 -4.75
N GLU A 969 -44.98 6.96 -5.05
CA GLU A 969 -45.67 7.34 -6.28
C GLU A 969 -46.91 8.23 -6.05
N TRP A 970 -46.77 9.42 -5.50
CA TRP A 970 -47.91 10.35 -5.34
C TRP A 970 -48.43 11.02 -6.64
N ALA A 971 -47.94 10.63 -7.83
CA ALA A 971 -48.19 11.36 -9.09
C ALA A 971 -48.19 10.49 -10.35
N ASP A 972 -49.14 10.77 -11.25
CA ASP A 972 -49.24 10.27 -12.64
C ASP A 972 -49.20 11.50 -13.58
N GLY A 973 -47.99 11.92 -13.96
CA GLY A 973 -47.70 13.25 -14.52
C GLY A 973 -48.27 13.50 -15.91
N ASP A 974 -48.53 12.45 -16.70
CA ASP A 974 -49.15 12.52 -18.02
C ASP A 974 -50.40 11.65 -18.22
N SER A 975 -50.79 10.88 -17.21
CA SER A 975 -52.00 10.04 -17.17
C SER A 975 -51.96 8.78 -18.05
N ASP A 976 -50.78 8.15 -18.18
CA ASP A 976 -50.60 6.83 -18.83
C ASP A 976 -50.93 5.64 -17.88
N GLY A 977 -50.80 5.84 -16.56
CA GLY A 977 -51.09 4.84 -15.53
C GLY A 977 -49.86 4.13 -14.94
N ILE A 978 -48.65 4.58 -15.27
CA ILE A 978 -47.41 4.34 -14.52
C ILE A 978 -47.07 5.63 -13.75
N GLY A 979 -46.55 5.51 -12.52
CA GLY A 979 -46.25 6.67 -11.67
C GLY A 979 -44.91 7.34 -11.97
N ASP A 980 -44.78 8.60 -11.56
CA ASP A 980 -43.67 9.52 -11.86
C ASP A 980 -42.25 9.04 -11.47
N ASN A 981 -42.08 7.98 -10.68
CA ASN A 981 -40.73 7.42 -10.37
C ASN A 981 -40.50 5.96 -10.80
N SER A 982 -41.54 5.20 -11.16
CA SER A 982 -41.40 3.90 -11.83
C SER A 982 -41.49 4.03 -13.35
N ASP A 983 -42.11 5.10 -13.84
CA ASP A 983 -42.05 5.47 -15.23
C ASP A 983 -40.64 5.94 -15.59
N ARG A 984 -40.12 5.40 -16.71
CA ARG A 984 -38.86 5.82 -17.30
C ARG A 984 -38.99 7.19 -17.99
N PHE A 985 -40.19 7.60 -18.36
CA PHE A 985 -40.44 8.86 -19.07
C PHE A 985 -41.70 9.62 -18.59
N PRO A 986 -41.75 10.11 -17.32
CA PRO A 986 -42.93 10.66 -16.59
C PRO A 986 -43.74 11.83 -17.20
N ARG A 987 -43.55 12.15 -18.48
CA ARG A 987 -44.14 13.28 -19.23
C ARG A 987 -44.39 12.97 -20.71
N ASP A 988 -44.22 11.73 -21.16
CA ASP A 988 -44.61 11.27 -22.50
C ASP A 988 -45.40 9.94 -22.42
N PRO A 989 -46.75 9.97 -22.50
CA PRO A 989 -47.67 8.84 -22.23
C PRO A 989 -47.74 7.83 -23.39
N ARG A 990 -46.56 7.55 -23.94
CA ARG A 990 -46.24 6.60 -25.00
C ARG A 990 -45.05 5.74 -24.61
N ASN A 991 -44.19 6.22 -23.70
CA ASN A 991 -43.10 5.44 -23.15
C ASN A 991 -42.11 4.92 -24.23
N ASP A 992 -41.24 3.97 -23.88
CA ASP A 992 -40.46 3.17 -24.84
C ASP A 992 -41.29 1.95 -25.28
N VAL A 993 -42.02 2.10 -26.39
CA VAL A 993 -43.06 1.16 -26.85
C VAL A 993 -42.49 -0.20 -27.28
N ASP A 994 -41.28 -0.22 -27.83
CA ASP A 994 -40.69 -1.41 -28.46
C ASP A 994 -39.38 -1.91 -27.83
N GLY A 995 -38.81 -1.15 -26.88
CA GLY A 995 -37.72 -1.54 -26.02
C GLY A 995 -36.32 -1.18 -26.53
N ASP A 996 -36.18 -0.24 -27.46
CA ASP A 996 -34.89 0.17 -28.05
C ASP A 996 -34.05 1.10 -27.16
N GLY A 997 -34.70 1.72 -26.17
CA GLY A 997 -34.09 2.63 -25.19
C GLY A 997 -34.51 4.10 -25.34
N PHE A 998 -35.25 4.47 -26.38
CA PHE A 998 -35.73 5.82 -26.62
C PHE A 998 -37.26 5.92 -26.39
N SER A 999 -37.75 7.05 -25.86
CA SER A 999 -39.19 7.28 -25.68
C SER A 999 -39.86 7.78 -26.94
N GLY A 1000 -41.15 7.49 -27.11
CA GLY A 1000 -41.92 7.80 -28.31
C GLY A 1000 -41.99 9.28 -28.74
N HIS A 1001 -41.55 10.25 -27.93
CA HIS A 1001 -41.38 11.65 -28.33
C HIS A 1001 -40.00 12.01 -28.90
N ILE A 1002 -38.96 11.22 -28.63
CA ILE A 1002 -37.59 11.42 -29.16
C ILE A 1002 -37.19 10.33 -30.17
N ASP A 1003 -37.78 9.15 -30.09
CA ASP A 1003 -37.57 8.05 -31.03
C ASP A 1003 -38.08 8.43 -32.43
N ASN A 1004 -37.24 8.21 -33.45
CA ASN A 1004 -37.60 8.42 -34.85
C ASN A 1004 -38.30 7.22 -35.52
N CYS A 1005 -38.53 6.11 -34.81
CA CYS A 1005 -39.43 5.02 -35.18
C CYS A 1005 -40.26 4.41 -34.00
N PRO A 1006 -41.18 5.15 -33.33
CA PRO A 1006 -41.92 4.76 -32.09
C PRO A 1006 -42.77 3.46 -32.04
N GLU A 1007 -42.60 2.55 -32.99
CA GLU A 1007 -43.21 1.21 -33.03
C GLU A 1007 -42.26 0.14 -33.66
N ILE A 1008 -41.00 0.46 -33.99
CA ILE A 1008 -40.06 -0.39 -34.76
C ILE A 1008 -38.58 -0.27 -34.32
N TYR A 1009 -38.26 -0.83 -33.14
CA TYR A 1009 -36.95 -1.10 -32.53
C TYR A 1009 -35.72 -0.80 -33.40
N ASN A 1010 -35.05 0.31 -33.09
CA ASN A 1010 -34.00 0.90 -33.92
C ASN A 1010 -32.90 1.59 -33.11
N PRO A 1011 -32.21 0.92 -32.15
CA PRO A 1011 -31.37 1.50 -31.07
C PRO A 1011 -30.07 2.21 -31.52
N THR A 1012 -29.97 2.51 -32.81
CA THR A 1012 -28.99 3.40 -33.43
C THR A 1012 -29.59 4.74 -33.87
N GLN A 1013 -30.91 4.93 -33.72
CA GLN A 1013 -31.72 6.12 -34.06
C GLN A 1013 -31.35 6.76 -35.40
N ARG A 1014 -31.04 5.91 -36.39
CA ARG A 1014 -30.32 6.31 -37.59
C ARG A 1014 -31.24 6.92 -38.65
N ASP A 1015 -31.40 8.23 -38.62
CA ASP A 1015 -31.86 9.00 -39.78
C ASP A 1015 -30.69 9.19 -40.78
N ARG A 1016 -30.92 9.06 -42.10
CA ARG A 1016 -29.92 9.28 -43.16
C ARG A 1016 -30.16 10.57 -43.96
N ASP A 1017 -31.36 11.10 -43.88
CA ASP A 1017 -31.94 12.10 -44.76
C ASP A 1017 -32.14 13.44 -44.02
N ALA A 1018 -32.15 13.36 -42.69
CA ALA A 1018 -32.48 14.39 -41.71
C ALA A 1018 -33.93 14.89 -41.88
N ASP A 1019 -34.87 13.96 -42.06
CA ASP A 1019 -36.30 14.24 -42.23
C ASP A 1019 -37.13 14.02 -40.94
N GLY A 1020 -36.57 13.29 -39.98
CA GLY A 1020 -37.20 12.98 -38.70
C GLY A 1020 -37.75 11.55 -38.57
N GLN A 1021 -37.64 10.71 -39.61
CA GLN A 1021 -38.02 9.30 -39.58
C GLN A 1021 -36.81 8.37 -39.73
N GLY A 1022 -36.69 7.37 -38.86
CA GLY A 1022 -35.51 6.50 -38.80
C GLY A 1022 -35.41 5.46 -39.91
N ASP A 1023 -34.18 4.98 -40.19
CA ASP A 1023 -33.88 3.89 -41.14
C ASP A 1023 -34.69 2.60 -40.91
N ALA A 1024 -35.29 2.36 -39.74
CA ALA A 1024 -36.06 1.15 -39.50
C ALA A 1024 -37.50 1.23 -40.02
N CYS A 1025 -38.10 2.43 -40.00
CA CYS A 1025 -39.49 2.67 -40.35
C CYS A 1025 -39.67 3.46 -41.66
N ASP A 1026 -38.68 4.26 -42.07
CA ASP A 1026 -38.69 4.96 -43.36
C ASP A 1026 -38.58 4.02 -44.59
N GLN A 1027 -39.22 4.45 -45.68
CA GLN A 1027 -39.22 3.80 -46.99
C GLN A 1027 -38.54 4.62 -48.12
N ASP A 1028 -38.29 5.94 -47.96
CA ASP A 1028 -37.66 6.82 -48.96
C ASP A 1028 -36.40 7.52 -48.43
N LYS A 1029 -35.37 6.68 -48.25
CA LYS A 1029 -34.01 6.95 -47.74
C LYS A 1029 -33.17 7.82 -48.67
N THR A 1030 -33.75 8.91 -49.19
CA THR A 1030 -33.11 9.84 -50.12
C THR A 1030 -33.25 11.31 -49.66
N PRO A 1031 -32.13 12.03 -49.39
CA PRO A 1031 -32.20 13.38 -48.83
C PRO A 1031 -33.04 14.39 -49.63
N PRO A 1032 -33.83 15.24 -48.97
CA PRO A 1032 -34.80 16.15 -49.59
C PRO A 1032 -34.13 17.19 -50.52
N GLY A 1033 -34.03 16.83 -51.80
CA GLY A 1033 -33.41 17.66 -52.84
C GLY A 1033 -33.02 16.90 -54.13
N TRP A 1034 -32.89 15.57 -54.08
CA TRP A 1034 -32.33 14.76 -55.19
C TRP A 1034 -33.33 14.20 -56.22
N LEU A 1035 -34.39 14.96 -56.56
CA LEU A 1035 -35.20 14.63 -57.74
C LEU A 1035 -34.52 15.05 -59.06
N PRO A 1036 -34.22 14.11 -59.99
CA PRO A 1036 -33.58 14.43 -61.26
C PRO A 1036 -34.55 15.16 -62.20
N ARG A 1037 -34.18 16.38 -62.62
CA ARG A 1037 -35.01 17.24 -63.49
C ARG A 1037 -35.34 16.56 -64.83
N GLN A 1038 -36.62 16.22 -65.04
CA GLN A 1038 -37.16 15.93 -66.37
C GLN A 1038 -37.46 17.27 -67.10
N PRO A 1039 -37.13 17.43 -68.40
CA PRO A 1039 -37.36 18.69 -69.12
C PRO A 1039 -38.82 18.86 -69.59
N GLU A 1040 -39.27 20.11 -69.70
CA GLU A 1040 -40.52 20.44 -70.40
C GLU A 1040 -40.42 20.13 -71.90
N ARG A 1041 -41.58 19.86 -72.52
CA ARG A 1041 -41.65 19.32 -73.89
C ARG A 1041 -41.56 20.39 -74.97
N GLY A 1042 -40.58 20.22 -75.87
CA GLY A 1042 -40.63 20.77 -77.23
C GLY A 1042 -41.20 19.75 -78.22
N ASP A 1043 -42.43 20.01 -78.68
CA ASP A 1043 -43.08 19.62 -79.94
C ASP A 1043 -42.84 18.25 -80.66
N THR A 1044 -43.99 17.64 -80.98
CA THR A 1044 -44.31 16.86 -82.20
C THR A 1044 -43.80 15.39 -82.37
N PRO A 1045 -44.55 14.52 -83.11
CA PRO A 1045 -44.72 13.13 -82.68
C PRO A 1045 -44.60 12.03 -83.76
N ILE A 1046 -44.93 10.79 -83.34
CA ILE A 1046 -45.36 9.59 -84.12
C ILE A 1046 -44.29 8.48 -84.37
N SER A 1047 -44.71 7.25 -84.02
CA SER A 1047 -44.23 5.90 -84.43
C SER A 1047 -42.77 5.44 -84.22
N ARG A 1048 -42.64 4.42 -83.35
CA ARG A 1048 -41.97 3.09 -83.53
C ARG A 1048 -41.50 2.71 -84.95
N PRO A 1049 -40.55 1.73 -85.12
CA PRO A 1049 -39.56 1.17 -84.16
C PRO A 1049 -38.17 0.77 -84.75
N ALA A 1050 -37.27 0.32 -83.86
CA ALA A 1050 -36.21 -0.71 -84.06
C ALA A 1050 -34.97 -0.48 -84.97
N LEU A 1051 -33.86 -1.13 -84.53
CA LEU A 1051 -32.57 -1.52 -85.15
C LEU A 1051 -32.36 -1.32 -86.68
N GLU A 1052 -31.15 -1.10 -87.23
CA GLU A 1052 -29.89 -1.83 -86.95
C GLU A 1052 -28.60 -1.24 -87.61
N SER A 1053 -27.44 -1.39 -86.95
CA SER A 1053 -26.06 -1.51 -87.51
C SER A 1053 -25.32 -0.36 -88.24
N ARG A 1054 -23.98 -0.30 -88.03
CA ARG A 1054 -22.93 -0.52 -89.07
C ARG A 1054 -21.51 -0.68 -88.47
N ARG A 1055 -20.55 -1.17 -89.28
CA ARG A 1055 -19.10 -1.42 -88.98
C ARG A 1055 -18.22 -0.48 -89.85
N PRO A 1056 -16.94 -0.74 -90.24
CA PRO A 1056 -15.86 -1.69 -89.83
C PRO A 1056 -14.51 -0.95 -89.51
N HIS A 1057 -13.30 -1.52 -89.28
CA HIS A 1057 -12.52 -2.62 -89.90
C HIS A 1057 -11.41 -3.13 -88.92
N THR A 1058 -11.22 -4.45 -88.66
CA THR A 1058 -10.23 -5.41 -89.25
C THR A 1058 -8.75 -4.99 -89.20
N LEU A 1059 -7.75 -5.85 -88.92
CA LEU A 1059 -7.44 -7.28 -89.26
C LEU A 1059 -6.77 -7.97 -88.01
N GLN A 1060 -6.11 -9.15 -87.93
CA GLN A 1060 -6.08 -10.57 -88.41
C GLN A 1060 -5.06 -11.31 -87.44
N ARG A 1061 -4.74 -12.62 -87.34
CA ARG A 1061 -5.04 -14.00 -87.87
C ARG A 1061 -4.37 -15.00 -86.85
N VAL A 1062 -4.60 -16.33 -86.70
CA VAL A 1062 -5.57 -17.32 -87.23
C VAL A 1062 -5.49 -18.72 -86.54
N GLU A 1063 -6.58 -19.51 -86.64
CA GLU A 1063 -6.66 -21.01 -86.75
C GLU A 1063 -6.21 -21.96 -85.62
N ARG A 1064 -6.55 -23.25 -85.83
CA ARG A 1064 -6.63 -24.37 -84.86
C ARG A 1064 -5.62 -25.47 -85.20
N GLN A 1065 -5.16 -26.28 -84.24
CA GLN A 1065 -5.29 -27.77 -84.19
C GLN A 1065 -4.49 -28.43 -83.04
N HIS A 1066 -4.61 -29.75 -82.87
CA HIS A 1066 -4.02 -30.58 -81.80
C HIS A 1066 -2.71 -31.29 -82.21
N ARG A 1067 -2.03 -31.89 -81.20
CA ARG A 1067 -0.90 -32.87 -81.25
C ARG A 1067 0.50 -32.22 -81.39
N LEU A 1068 1.60 -32.75 -80.81
CA LEU A 1068 1.79 -33.98 -80.01
C LEU A 1068 3.02 -33.87 -79.06
N ALA A 1069 2.91 -34.46 -77.86
CA ALA A 1069 3.94 -35.00 -76.95
C ALA A 1069 5.37 -34.38 -76.83
N VAL A 1070 5.69 -33.91 -75.62
CA VAL A 1070 6.90 -34.31 -74.84
C VAL A 1070 6.48 -34.53 -73.37
N SER A 1071 7.14 -35.49 -72.69
CA SER A 1071 6.98 -35.91 -71.27
C SER A 1071 8.40 -36.19 -70.70
N PRO A 1072 8.67 -36.55 -69.42
CA PRO A 1072 7.78 -37.01 -68.32
C PRO A 1072 8.17 -36.39 -66.93
N PRO A 1073 8.18 -37.13 -65.80
CA PRO A 1073 7.08 -37.64 -64.94
C PRO A 1073 6.96 -36.82 -63.62
N TRP A 1074 5.88 -36.86 -62.82
CA TRP A 1074 5.36 -38.02 -62.06
C TRP A 1074 3.84 -37.93 -61.73
N ARG A 1075 3.32 -38.94 -61.01
CA ARG A 1075 1.92 -39.27 -60.69
C ARG A 1075 1.89 -40.18 -59.42
N PRO A 1076 0.76 -40.72 -58.89
CA PRO A 1076 -0.63 -40.79 -59.38
C PRO A 1076 -1.70 -40.33 -58.35
N ALA A 1077 -2.97 -40.75 -58.53
CA ALA A 1077 -4.13 -40.41 -57.71
C ALA A 1077 -5.06 -41.62 -57.45
N SER A 1078 -6.04 -41.45 -56.57
CA SER A 1078 -7.31 -42.21 -56.47
C SER A 1078 -8.45 -41.22 -56.11
N VAL A 1079 -9.71 -41.24 -56.62
CA VAL A 1079 -10.68 -42.32 -56.95
C VAL A 1079 -11.40 -42.81 -55.67
N GLN A 1080 -12.74 -42.79 -55.49
CA GLN A 1080 -13.85 -42.88 -56.46
C GLN A 1080 -15.22 -42.24 -56.00
N GLN A 1081 -16.15 -42.13 -56.98
CA GLN A 1081 -17.65 -41.97 -56.98
C GLN A 1081 -18.45 -42.20 -55.67
N SER A 1082 -19.46 -41.40 -55.29
CA SER A 1082 -20.88 -41.29 -55.79
C SER A 1082 -21.72 -42.60 -55.64
N LEU A 1083 -23.02 -42.62 -55.24
CA LEU A 1083 -24.18 -41.82 -55.66
C LEU A 1083 -25.30 -41.64 -54.60
N SER A 1084 -26.16 -40.64 -54.86
CA SER A 1084 -27.43 -40.23 -54.21
C SER A 1084 -28.52 -41.28 -53.94
N ARG A 1085 -29.36 -41.08 -52.89
CA ARG A 1085 -30.78 -40.59 -53.00
C ARG A 1085 -31.59 -40.64 -51.68
N THR A 1086 -32.58 -39.74 -51.56
CA THR A 1086 -33.85 -39.82 -50.77
C THR A 1086 -33.78 -39.95 -49.22
N SER A 1087 -34.80 -39.59 -48.42
CA SER A 1087 -35.77 -38.45 -48.40
C SER A 1087 -36.82 -38.66 -47.27
N VAL A 1088 -37.48 -37.58 -46.84
CA VAL A 1088 -38.73 -37.52 -46.03
C VAL A 1088 -38.62 -37.65 -44.50
N ALA A 1089 -39.32 -36.69 -43.88
CA ALA A 1089 -39.66 -36.39 -42.50
C ALA A 1089 -40.18 -37.51 -41.55
N ALA A 1090 -40.32 -37.08 -40.28
CA ALA A 1090 -41.29 -37.48 -39.25
C ALA A 1090 -40.83 -38.42 -38.10
N THR A 1091 -41.39 -38.11 -36.93
CA THR A 1091 -41.29 -38.68 -35.57
C THR A 1091 -42.18 -39.93 -35.38
N PRO A 1092 -42.34 -40.59 -34.18
CA PRO A 1092 -41.65 -40.47 -32.87
C PRO A 1092 -41.26 -41.80 -32.14
N SER A 1093 -40.50 -41.68 -31.03
CA SER A 1093 -40.61 -42.46 -29.75
C SER A 1093 -40.06 -43.90 -29.54
N ARG A 1094 -39.70 -44.15 -28.27
CA ARG A 1094 -39.70 -45.42 -27.46
C ARG A 1094 -38.62 -46.53 -27.64
N SER A 1095 -37.81 -46.70 -26.57
CA SER A 1095 -37.49 -47.94 -25.79
C SER A 1095 -37.07 -49.25 -26.49
N SER A 1096 -36.20 -50.14 -25.98
CA SER A 1096 -35.39 -50.29 -24.75
C SER A 1096 -34.61 -51.63 -24.82
N HIS A 1097 -33.59 -51.91 -23.97
CA HIS A 1097 -33.50 -53.16 -23.17
C HIS A 1097 -32.28 -53.26 -22.21
N ALA A 1098 -32.46 -54.09 -21.17
CA ALA A 1098 -31.58 -54.40 -20.02
C ALA A 1098 -30.44 -55.42 -20.38
N PRO A 1099 -29.59 -55.99 -19.47
CA PRO A 1099 -29.81 -56.30 -18.03
C PRO A 1099 -28.57 -56.04 -17.09
N GLN A 1100 -28.46 -56.42 -15.80
CA GLN A 1100 -29.26 -57.27 -14.89
C GLN A 1100 -28.95 -57.03 -13.38
N ARG A 1101 -29.97 -56.84 -12.50
CA ARG A 1101 -30.05 -57.19 -11.02
C ARG A 1101 -28.99 -56.61 -10.03
N THR A 1102 -29.21 -56.43 -8.71
CA THR A 1102 -30.32 -56.68 -7.74
C THR A 1102 -30.17 -55.80 -6.47
N GLN A 1103 -31.28 -55.43 -5.81
CA GLN A 1103 -31.57 -55.33 -4.32
C GLN A 1103 -30.49 -54.84 -3.30
N ALA A 1104 -30.81 -54.18 -2.18
CA ALA A 1104 -32.01 -53.49 -1.65
C ALA A 1104 -31.68 -52.73 -0.32
N GLN A 1105 -32.56 -51.83 0.14
CA GLN A 1105 -32.68 -51.36 1.55
C GLN A 1105 -33.58 -52.35 2.36
N PRO A 1106 -33.88 -52.21 3.70
CA PRO A 1106 -33.64 -51.10 4.64
C PRO A 1106 -33.29 -51.47 6.13
N ALA A 1107 -33.26 -50.44 6.99
CA ALA A 1107 -33.73 -50.39 8.39
C ALA A 1107 -32.95 -51.02 9.59
N LEU A 1108 -32.90 -50.22 10.68
CA LEU A 1108 -33.10 -50.52 12.13
C LEU A 1108 -32.55 -51.87 12.70
N THR A 1109 -31.88 -51.89 13.86
CA THR A 1109 -32.46 -51.60 15.19
C THR A 1109 -31.36 -51.47 16.28
N GLN A 1110 -31.72 -50.93 17.47
CA GLN A 1110 -30.92 -50.84 18.71
C GLN A 1110 -30.42 -52.18 19.28
N TRP A 1111 -29.48 -52.13 20.25
CA TRP A 1111 -29.54 -52.71 21.64
C TRP A 1111 -28.15 -52.51 22.31
N ARG A 1112 -27.96 -51.69 23.36
CA ARG A 1112 -28.29 -51.82 24.82
C ARG A 1112 -27.52 -52.88 25.63
N GLY A 1113 -26.70 -52.40 26.57
CA GLY A 1113 -26.12 -53.07 27.77
C GLY A 1113 -25.16 -52.07 28.47
N GLN A 1114 -25.24 -51.62 29.74
CA GLN A 1114 -25.49 -52.26 31.06
C GLN A 1114 -24.43 -53.32 31.43
N THR A 1115 -23.93 -53.49 32.68
CA THR A 1115 -24.18 -52.94 34.05
C THR A 1115 -22.98 -53.34 34.96
N VAL A 1116 -22.61 -52.76 36.13
CA VAL A 1116 -22.93 -51.53 36.90
C VAL A 1116 -21.95 -51.38 38.10
N ALA A 1117 -21.93 -50.23 38.80
CA ALA A 1117 -21.33 -49.95 40.13
C ALA A 1117 -19.79 -49.91 40.25
N GLY A 1118 -19.18 -49.25 41.25
CA GLY A 1118 -19.75 -48.35 42.29
C GLY A 1118 -18.98 -48.40 43.64
N VAL A 1119 -19.30 -47.48 44.56
CA VAL A 1119 -18.72 -47.33 45.94
C VAL A 1119 -17.26 -46.82 45.94
N GLY A 1120 -16.79 -45.94 46.84
CA GLY A 1120 -17.45 -45.21 47.94
C GLY A 1120 -16.53 -44.13 48.56
N PRO A 1121 -17.03 -43.30 49.51
CA PRO A 1121 -16.39 -42.04 49.94
C PRO A 1121 -15.71 -42.10 51.32
N THR A 1122 -15.03 -41.02 51.74
CA THR A 1122 -14.94 -40.39 53.10
C THR A 1122 -13.72 -39.44 53.20
N LEU A 1123 -13.60 -38.45 54.11
CA LEU A 1123 -14.51 -37.47 54.77
C LEU A 1123 -13.65 -36.48 55.61
N CYS A 1124 -14.14 -35.25 55.87
CA CYS A 1124 -13.76 -34.35 57.01
C CYS A 1124 -12.29 -33.83 57.12
N SER A 1125 -11.98 -32.71 57.79
CA SER A 1125 -12.76 -31.64 58.46
C SER A 1125 -11.97 -30.31 58.55
N GLU A 1126 -12.68 -29.17 58.60
CA GLU A 1126 -12.66 -28.10 59.65
C GLU A 1126 -11.39 -27.97 60.57
N ALA A 1127 -10.85 -26.79 60.96
CA ALA A 1127 -11.09 -25.34 60.68
C ALA A 1127 -9.82 -24.54 61.15
N ASP A 1128 -9.71 -23.21 61.41
CA ASP A 1128 -10.67 -22.10 61.56
C ASP A 1128 -10.04 -20.67 61.41
N LEU A 1129 -10.90 -19.64 61.43
CA LEU A 1129 -10.78 -18.15 61.52
C LEU A 1129 -9.48 -17.41 61.96
N SER A 1130 -9.04 -16.42 61.15
CA SER A 1130 -9.09 -14.94 61.42
C SER A 1130 -8.15 -14.16 60.45
N LEU A 1131 -8.64 -13.35 59.49
CA LEU A 1131 -9.18 -11.97 59.56
C LEU A 1131 -8.16 -10.80 59.60
N SER A 1132 -7.74 -10.33 58.42
CA SER A 1132 -7.66 -8.90 58.07
C SER A 1132 -7.67 -8.68 56.55
N GLN A 1133 -8.14 -7.52 56.10
CA GLN A 1133 -8.19 -7.07 54.69
C GLN A 1133 -6.78 -6.89 54.04
N ASP A 1134 -6.61 -6.80 52.72
CA ASP A 1134 -7.59 -6.52 51.64
C ASP A 1134 -7.34 -7.28 50.30
N HIS A 1135 -8.26 -7.14 49.34
CA HIS A 1135 -8.23 -7.74 47.98
C HIS A 1135 -7.27 -6.98 47.00
N HIS A 1136 -6.85 -7.51 45.82
CA HIS A 1136 -7.21 -8.75 45.12
C HIS A 1136 -6.03 -9.29 44.27
N GLN A 1137 -5.80 -10.62 44.29
CA GLN A 1137 -5.16 -11.36 43.19
C GLN A 1137 -6.17 -12.38 42.60
N ARG A 1138 -5.94 -12.83 41.36
CA ARG A 1138 -6.57 -14.04 40.79
C ARG A 1138 -5.58 -14.79 39.89
N GLU A 1139 -5.02 -15.87 40.42
CA GLU A 1139 -4.48 -16.98 39.62
C GLU A 1139 -5.26 -18.28 39.89
N ARG A 1140 -5.35 -19.13 38.85
CA ARG A 1140 -5.25 -20.61 38.93
C ARG A 1140 -5.25 -21.19 37.51
N ASN A 1141 -4.11 -21.59 36.94
CA ASN A 1141 -3.30 -22.79 37.18
C ASN A 1141 -3.90 -24.15 36.71
N ASN A 1142 -3.49 -24.53 35.49
CA ASN A 1142 -2.82 -25.79 35.11
C ASN A 1142 -3.48 -27.19 35.27
N LYS A 1143 -3.56 -27.91 34.13
CA LYS A 1143 -3.47 -29.38 33.93
C LYS A 1143 -3.03 -29.69 32.49
N LEU A 1144 -2.48 -30.86 32.11
CA LEU A 1144 -1.42 -31.69 32.71
C LEU A 1144 -1.00 -32.81 31.70
N ASN A 1145 0.28 -32.84 31.33
CA ASN A 1145 1.05 -33.79 30.50
C ASN A 1145 0.56 -35.23 30.22
N HIS A 1146 0.76 -35.68 28.97
CA HIS A 1146 1.42 -36.96 28.56
C HIS A 1146 1.83 -36.85 27.07
N LEU A 1147 3.06 -37.03 26.57
CA LEU A 1147 4.37 -37.54 27.05
C LEU A 1147 4.58 -39.07 26.99
N ARG A 1148 5.29 -39.56 25.93
CA ARG A 1148 6.24 -40.72 25.85
C ARG A 1148 6.57 -41.06 24.37
N ALA A 1149 7.76 -41.57 23.98
CA ALA A 1149 9.09 -41.53 24.59
C ALA A 1149 10.23 -41.95 23.61
N ILE A 1150 11.35 -41.23 23.71
CA ILE A 1150 12.77 -41.61 23.53
C ILE A 1150 13.11 -43.07 23.13
N LEU A 1151 13.98 -43.25 22.13
CA LEU A 1151 15.12 -44.20 22.17
C LEU A 1151 16.20 -43.93 21.08
N CYS A 1152 17.47 -43.92 21.50
CA CYS A 1152 18.68 -44.01 20.67
C CYS A 1152 19.53 -45.20 21.22
N PRO A 1153 20.70 -45.59 20.67
CA PRO A 1153 21.36 -45.18 19.42
C PRO A 1153 21.78 -46.36 18.51
N ALA A 1154 22.28 -46.10 17.29
CA ALA A 1154 23.25 -46.95 16.60
C ALA A 1154 23.92 -46.23 15.42
N SER A 1155 25.22 -46.44 15.23
CA SER A 1155 26.01 -46.01 14.07
C SER A 1155 26.78 -47.20 13.50
N ILE A 1156 26.88 -47.38 12.15
CA ILE A 1156 28.00 -48.10 11.49
C ILE A 1156 27.96 -48.04 9.94
N LYS A 1157 29.10 -47.63 9.38
CA LYS A 1157 29.75 -47.95 8.07
C LYS A 1157 29.03 -47.79 6.72
N ALA A 1158 29.73 -47.05 5.86
CA ALA A 1158 29.57 -46.90 4.42
C ALA A 1158 29.96 -48.12 3.55
N VAL A 1159 29.38 -48.14 2.34
CA VAL A 1159 29.88 -48.62 1.02
C VAL A 1159 29.15 -47.71 0.01
N ASP A 1160 29.72 -46.86 -0.83
CA ASP A 1160 30.83 -46.96 -1.82
C ASP A 1160 30.40 -47.52 -3.20
N SER A 1161 31.12 -47.11 -4.26
CA SER A 1161 30.96 -47.36 -5.70
C SER A 1161 29.91 -46.53 -6.47
N ALA A 1162 30.39 -45.88 -7.55
CA ALA A 1162 29.62 -45.07 -8.50
C ALA A 1162 29.34 -45.84 -9.81
N SER A 1163 28.44 -45.32 -10.67
CA SER A 1163 28.56 -45.53 -12.12
C SER A 1163 27.85 -44.48 -12.98
N ASP A 1164 28.66 -43.90 -13.86
CA ASP A 1164 28.48 -42.79 -14.80
C ASP A 1164 27.47 -43.04 -15.96
N ARG A 1165 26.73 -41.99 -16.36
CA ARG A 1165 26.15 -41.64 -17.69
C ARG A 1165 25.49 -42.70 -18.60
N ARG A 1166 24.37 -42.29 -19.25
CA ARG A 1166 24.23 -41.97 -20.70
C ARG A 1166 22.74 -41.89 -21.12
N SER A 1167 22.29 -41.13 -22.14
CA SER A 1167 22.76 -39.94 -22.90
C SER A 1167 21.72 -39.59 -23.99
N LEU A 1168 22.01 -38.62 -24.89
CA LEU A 1168 21.34 -38.29 -26.18
C LEU A 1168 20.18 -37.26 -26.09
N PHE A 1169 19.96 -36.35 -27.06
CA PHE A 1169 20.67 -36.07 -28.34
C PHE A 1169 20.62 -34.57 -28.74
N TYR A 1170 21.29 -34.22 -29.85
CA TYR A 1170 21.57 -32.88 -30.39
C TYR A 1170 20.61 -32.47 -31.54
N ASN A 1171 20.48 -31.15 -31.79
CA ASN A 1171 20.67 -30.43 -33.07
C ASN A 1171 20.25 -28.95 -32.87
N GLU A 1172 21.05 -27.91 -33.15
CA GLU A 1172 21.68 -27.44 -34.41
C GLU A 1172 20.73 -26.90 -35.50
N THR A 1173 20.82 -25.59 -35.79
CA THR A 1173 21.35 -25.06 -37.08
C THR A 1173 21.61 -23.53 -37.09
N SER A 1174 22.82 -23.13 -37.51
CA SER A 1174 23.17 -22.25 -38.66
C SER A 1174 22.21 -21.13 -39.14
N LEU A 1175 22.63 -19.96 -39.66
CA LEU A 1175 23.95 -19.41 -40.05
C LEU A 1175 23.81 -17.93 -40.49
N ARG A 1176 24.82 -17.08 -40.31
CA ARG A 1176 25.25 -16.09 -41.34
C ARG A 1176 26.67 -15.55 -41.10
N ILE A 1177 27.25 -15.00 -42.16
CA ILE A 1177 28.66 -14.57 -42.26
C ILE A 1177 28.69 -13.22 -42.96
N GLU A 1178 29.53 -12.29 -42.50
CA GLU A 1178 30.22 -11.34 -43.36
C GLU A 1178 31.63 -11.07 -42.80
N ALA A 1179 32.61 -10.74 -43.65
CA ALA A 1179 34.02 -10.79 -43.26
C ALA A 1179 34.89 -9.81 -44.06
N LEU A 1180 35.80 -9.12 -43.37
CA LEU A 1180 36.96 -8.44 -43.96
C LEU A 1180 38.21 -8.62 -43.08
N SER A 1181 39.28 -9.09 -43.70
CA SER A 1181 40.67 -9.14 -43.21
C SER A 1181 41.49 -8.06 -44.00
N PRO A 1182 42.84 -8.02 -44.09
CA PRO A 1182 43.90 -8.91 -43.55
C PRO A 1182 45.24 -8.24 -43.10
N VAL A 1183 46.27 -9.09 -42.80
CA VAL A 1183 47.74 -8.80 -42.72
C VAL A 1183 48.20 -8.06 -41.44
N ALA A 1184 49.33 -8.37 -40.77
CA ALA A 1184 50.45 -9.34 -40.93
C ALA A 1184 50.75 -10.02 -39.56
N ASP A 1185 51.15 -11.29 -39.44
CA ASP A 1185 52.45 -11.92 -39.78
C ASP A 1185 53.69 -11.36 -39.05
N ALA A 1186 54.23 -12.10 -38.05
CA ALA A 1186 55.42 -12.97 -38.27
C ALA A 1186 56.05 -13.59 -36.98
N ASN A 1187 56.36 -14.90 -37.07
CA ASN A 1187 57.50 -15.65 -36.49
C ASN A 1187 57.79 -15.70 -34.96
N ASP A 1188 57.34 -16.79 -34.33
CA ASP A 1188 58.15 -18.00 -34.05
C ASP A 1188 59.64 -17.85 -33.64
N THR A 1189 60.04 -18.38 -32.46
CA THR A 1189 60.94 -19.56 -32.33
C THR A 1189 61.39 -19.89 -30.89
N ASN A 1190 61.79 -21.16 -30.68
CA ASN A 1190 62.70 -21.69 -29.65
C ASN A 1190 62.24 -21.86 -28.19
N ASN A 1191 61.52 -22.96 -27.94
CA ASN A 1191 61.59 -23.74 -26.70
C ASN A 1191 62.72 -24.80 -26.80
N PRO A 1192 63.59 -24.95 -25.78
CA PRO A 1192 64.23 -26.25 -25.57
C PRO A 1192 64.31 -26.72 -24.10
N SER A 1193 63.18 -27.23 -23.58
CA SER A 1193 63.09 -28.54 -22.89
C SER A 1193 63.87 -28.82 -21.58
N ARG A 1194 63.19 -29.29 -20.51
CA ARG A 1194 63.08 -30.73 -20.12
C ARG A 1194 62.60 -30.97 -18.68
N GLN A 1195 61.90 -32.11 -18.54
CA GLN A 1195 61.80 -32.99 -17.35
C GLN A 1195 61.07 -32.49 -16.10
N HIS A 1196 59.81 -32.96 -15.95
CA HIS A 1196 59.43 -34.02 -15.00
C HIS A 1196 60.23 -34.13 -13.67
N ARG A 1197 59.60 -34.29 -12.50
CA ARG A 1197 58.21 -34.69 -12.21
C ARG A 1197 57.83 -34.35 -10.76
N HIS A 1198 56.56 -34.01 -10.55
CA HIS A 1198 55.77 -34.61 -9.48
C HIS A 1198 54.79 -35.61 -10.12
#